data_AF-A0A1G2XXJ8-F1
#
_entry.id   AF-A0A1G2XXJ8-F1
#
_cell.length_a   1.000
_cell.length_b   1.000
_cell.length_c   1.000
_cell.angle_alpha   90.00
_cell.angle_beta   90.00
_cell.angle_gamma   90.00
#
_symmetry.space_group_name_H-M   'P 1'
#
loop_
_entity.id
_entity.type
_entity.pdbx_description
1 polymer ?
#
loop_
_entity_poly.entity_id
_entity_poly.type
_entity_poly.pdbx_seq_one_letter_code
_entity_poly.pdbx_strand_id
1 'polypeptide(L)'
;MQTESNEQEHRSRISLKKVIVWMIIFILLFLLIPFFAIPIYLSSDSGKNMILSKVNKAVDGNLKIDTLSMGWFAGIKVGLLDYSDNAGCTKVTAKEVSARPRYLSLLAGRVAIDEAVIDQPRVSVDISGQCAEIKEQEEKEKEKKEDKQPSDALMAISNIDLKVKDGDVKITAPDAANIVRTVELKNINSTLAIRPLGKESSFDVSLAVASENEISQINSMGIVKTSDEWSFAETSGQIKLDVTDLDLSTLGPLFKIMDVNMAASGRVNAAIDATVQKGQFENLQGKVNANDINVSGDFLKGDRIQTSKLQSDVKLNTTVKSVNIDSFNIETDGLTANAKGTVPKTMRSWEDFLAADSADSLQAEFDCDVAKTFKQIKSIAGFKEDFDINYGRLSGNIDTQAKEGQRTLTGKVKLWALEGKFPIKKIVLSKPVELDARITSLQNKIMVEKLALDSAFAKANISGSTDNMNYQAQLDLAKMQSDVGQFIDIKPQLSGDANLAGKAAFSKGILSSTGTGNMTNVVVVFPDGKEISEPSSSVKYDFTSDFNIKQLTIRSADITAAPGKINLRDSMIPLSEQPNGQTKINADMAIDLAKSLNYLRTFTTFDPQAQMSGTAQGDISLAIKDKVIDAATRQIAVKNFALTYPGQKPFTQEFMNLAFNGRFDTANSIYNIEKLSLTSPQIKLTGNLTNAQTGQNIKTEGNIKADYNLAAVSSMISPFLPAGLSAQGTRSDTFWFSSTYPKQQPALLKSNLNAKATFGFDSAEYMGLNLGKTDFNVNINKGLMSIAPFTTTVNQGKLNYAADANFRGTPSMMRMPKPMKILDSIQIDRETTDTLLKHVNPLFANALNVSGTLNFDCEKMAFPLESGYQNDIGMIGTLAINDMRLGGSSLLGQLIQLTGSSSNPLITVQPTRFVLENGILSYDDMQMNLDDKAINFSGRIGLDKTMKMTVTLPWERNNQRVKLPLKGTVDKPEIDMGALLQDQFQQEIQKQLEKGLKDIFK
;
A
#
# COMPACT_ATOMS: atom_id res chain seq x y z
N MET A 1 -41.87 -124.95 20.55
CA MET A 1 -43.26 -125.41 20.80
C MET A 1 -44.19 -124.30 20.37
N GLN A 2 -45.30 -124.68 19.72
CA GLN A 2 -46.50 -123.86 19.47
C GLN A 2 -46.92 -123.12 20.77
N THR A 3 -47.66 -122.01 20.77
CA THR A 3 -49.01 -121.83 20.20
C THR A 3 -49.45 -120.36 20.24
N GLU A 4 -50.26 -119.99 19.23
CA GLU A 4 -51.48 -119.17 19.24
C GLU A 4 -51.52 -117.68 19.68
N SER A 5 -51.83 -116.86 18.66
CA SER A 5 -52.83 -115.77 18.55
C SER A 5 -53.16 -114.85 19.74
N ASN A 6 -52.95 -113.54 19.56
CA ASN A 6 -54.06 -112.57 19.40
C ASN A 6 -53.56 -111.19 18.91
N GLU A 7 -54.43 -110.46 18.20
CA GLU A 7 -54.27 -109.06 17.77
C GLU A 7 -54.13 -108.06 18.93
N GLN A 8 -53.38 -106.96 18.71
CA GLN A 8 -53.78 -105.61 19.10
C GLN A 8 -52.91 -104.52 18.44
N GLU A 9 -53.58 -103.47 17.95
CA GLU A 9 -53.07 -102.28 17.27
C GLU A 9 -52.83 -101.14 18.29
N HIS A 10 -51.68 -100.40 18.25
CA HIS A 10 -51.65 -98.95 18.54
C HIS A 10 -50.30 -98.22 18.33
N ARG A 11 -50.36 -97.12 17.55
CA ARG A 11 -49.65 -95.82 17.62
C ARG A 11 -48.11 -95.76 17.63
N SER A 12 -47.53 -95.27 16.53
CA SER A 12 -46.16 -94.73 16.47
C SER A 12 -46.12 -93.20 16.63
N ARG A 13 -45.16 -92.71 17.44
CA ARG A 13 -44.90 -91.31 17.78
C ARG A 13 -44.27 -90.52 16.62
N ILE A 14 -44.79 -89.33 16.30
CA ILE A 14 -44.16 -88.37 15.36
C ILE A 14 -42.94 -87.72 16.04
N SER A 15 -41.79 -87.70 15.36
CA SER A 15 -40.53 -87.19 15.92
C SER A 15 -40.42 -85.66 15.81
N LEU A 16 -39.98 -85.01 16.91
CA LEU A 16 -39.81 -83.56 17.04
C LEU A 16 -38.94 -82.93 15.93
N LYS A 17 -37.99 -83.69 15.36
CA LYS A 17 -37.15 -83.26 14.21
C LYS A 17 -37.95 -83.06 12.92
N LYS A 18 -38.96 -83.90 12.65
CA LYS A 18 -39.83 -83.73 11.46
C LYS A 18 -40.74 -82.52 11.62
N VAL A 19 -41.19 -82.21 12.84
CA VAL A 19 -41.98 -81.02 13.13
C VAL A 19 -41.14 -79.74 13.04
N ILE A 20 -39.89 -79.72 13.52
CA ILE A 20 -38.99 -78.56 13.36
C ILE A 20 -38.59 -78.35 11.90
N VAL A 21 -38.32 -79.41 11.13
CA VAL A 21 -38.02 -79.27 9.69
C VAL A 21 -39.25 -78.78 8.92
N TRP A 22 -40.44 -79.33 9.18
CA TRP A 22 -41.67 -78.80 8.58
C TRP A 22 -42.00 -77.40 9.08
N MET A 23 -41.70 -77.03 10.32
CA MET A 23 -41.90 -75.69 10.87
C MET A 23 -40.89 -74.69 10.30
N ILE A 24 -39.63 -75.08 10.08
CA ILE A 24 -38.63 -74.27 9.37
C ILE A 24 -39.04 -74.13 7.91
N ILE A 25 -39.44 -75.21 7.23
CA ILE A 25 -39.97 -75.13 5.87
C ILE A 25 -41.21 -74.24 5.84
N PHE A 26 -42.12 -74.34 6.81
CA PHE A 26 -43.32 -73.52 6.88
C PHE A 26 -42.98 -72.06 7.21
N ILE A 27 -42.01 -71.78 8.09
CA ILE A 27 -41.51 -70.43 8.38
C ILE A 27 -40.77 -69.85 7.17
N LEU A 28 -40.00 -70.66 6.44
CA LEU A 28 -39.27 -70.26 5.25
C LEU A 28 -40.24 -70.03 4.08
N LEU A 29 -41.27 -70.87 3.93
CA LEU A 29 -42.37 -70.68 2.98
C LEU A 29 -43.21 -69.45 3.36
N PHE A 30 -43.48 -69.26 4.66
CA PHE A 30 -44.23 -68.12 5.21
C PHE A 30 -43.43 -66.81 5.18
N LEU A 31 -42.10 -66.86 5.16
CA LEU A 31 -41.22 -65.71 4.88
C LEU A 31 -41.01 -65.49 3.37
N LEU A 32 -41.07 -66.55 2.56
CA LEU A 32 -41.01 -66.47 1.10
C LEU A 32 -42.29 -65.89 0.50
N ILE A 33 -43.47 -66.16 1.08
CA ILE A 33 -44.75 -65.60 0.63
C ILE A 33 -44.72 -64.05 0.61
N PRO A 34 -44.41 -63.32 1.71
CA PRO A 34 -44.28 -61.88 1.67
C PRO A 34 -43.11 -61.44 0.78
N PHE A 35 -41.99 -62.17 0.75
CA PHE A 35 -40.87 -61.86 -0.13
C PHE A 35 -41.24 -61.89 -1.62
N PHE A 36 -41.97 -62.91 -2.09
CA PHE A 36 -42.46 -63.01 -3.47
C PHE A 36 -43.69 -62.14 -3.74
N ALA A 37 -44.43 -61.74 -2.70
CA ALA A 37 -45.54 -60.79 -2.83
C ALA A 37 -45.07 -59.32 -2.93
N ILE A 38 -43.84 -58.99 -2.52
CA ILE A 38 -43.28 -57.62 -2.61
C ILE A 38 -43.37 -57.05 -4.04
N PRO A 39 -42.91 -57.72 -5.11
CA PRO A 39 -43.05 -57.21 -6.48
C PRO A 39 -44.49 -56.93 -6.90
N ILE A 40 -45.42 -57.81 -6.52
CA ILE A 40 -46.85 -57.68 -6.82
C ILE A 40 -47.44 -56.49 -6.06
N TYR A 41 -47.09 -56.33 -4.77
CA TYR A 41 -47.53 -55.22 -3.96
C TYR A 41 -46.95 -53.88 -4.45
N LEU A 42 -45.64 -53.80 -4.72
CA LEU A 42 -44.99 -52.58 -5.20
C LEU A 42 -45.48 -52.16 -6.58
N SER A 43 -45.92 -53.11 -7.42
CA SER A 43 -46.52 -52.83 -8.72
C SER A 43 -48.02 -52.48 -8.65
N SER A 44 -48.66 -52.62 -7.48
CA SER A 44 -50.06 -52.21 -7.27
C SER A 44 -50.18 -50.71 -7.03
N ASP A 45 -51.37 -50.13 -7.21
CA ASP A 45 -51.60 -48.70 -6.95
C ASP A 45 -51.27 -48.30 -5.51
N SER A 46 -51.51 -49.18 -4.53
CA SER A 46 -51.14 -48.93 -3.12
C SER A 46 -49.62 -48.87 -2.92
N GLY A 47 -48.87 -49.77 -3.55
CA GLY A 47 -47.40 -49.79 -3.47
C GLY A 47 -46.76 -48.62 -4.22
N LYS A 48 -47.28 -48.31 -5.42
CA LYS A 48 -46.92 -47.13 -6.22
C LYS A 48 -47.08 -45.84 -5.42
N ASN A 49 -48.25 -45.65 -4.78
CA ASN A 49 -48.53 -44.47 -3.96
C ASN A 49 -47.63 -44.41 -2.72
N MET A 50 -47.30 -45.55 -2.10
CA MET A 50 -46.36 -45.60 -0.98
C MET A 50 -44.97 -45.12 -1.40
N ILE A 51 -44.43 -45.59 -2.53
CA ILE A 51 -43.12 -45.17 -3.05
C ILE A 51 -43.15 -43.68 -3.39
N LEU A 52 -44.15 -43.22 -4.17
CA LEU A 52 -44.30 -41.81 -4.52
C LEU A 52 -44.35 -40.91 -3.29
N SER A 53 -45.07 -41.31 -2.23
CA SER A 53 -45.12 -40.52 -0.99
C SER A 53 -43.77 -40.41 -0.28
N LYS A 54 -42.90 -41.42 -0.40
CA LYS A 54 -41.56 -41.39 0.18
C LYS A 54 -40.59 -40.58 -0.67
N VAL A 55 -40.65 -40.76 -1.99
CA VAL A 55 -39.81 -40.01 -2.93
C VAL A 55 -40.16 -38.53 -2.90
N ASN A 56 -41.45 -38.16 -2.97
CA ASN A 56 -41.91 -36.76 -2.90
C ASN A 56 -41.68 -36.09 -1.53
N LYS A 57 -41.37 -36.86 -0.48
CA LYS A 57 -40.89 -36.31 0.81
C LYS A 57 -39.39 -36.08 0.83
N ALA A 58 -38.65 -36.72 -0.06
CA ALA A 58 -37.19 -36.69 -0.12
C ALA A 58 -36.66 -35.82 -1.28
N VAL A 59 -37.52 -35.39 -2.20
CA VAL A 59 -37.19 -34.47 -3.29
C VAL A 59 -37.99 -33.18 -3.16
N ASP A 60 -37.38 -32.04 -3.51
CA ASP A 60 -37.99 -30.72 -3.47
C ASP A 60 -38.90 -30.48 -4.69
N GLY A 61 -39.92 -31.33 -4.83
CA GLY A 61 -40.81 -31.31 -5.99
C GLY A 61 -41.90 -32.38 -5.94
N ASN A 62 -42.60 -32.51 -7.06
CA ASN A 62 -43.65 -33.48 -7.26
C ASN A 62 -43.32 -34.42 -8.41
N LEU A 63 -43.00 -35.66 -8.08
CA LEU A 63 -42.87 -36.77 -9.02
C LEU A 63 -44.23 -37.45 -9.22
N LYS A 64 -44.62 -37.60 -10.48
CA LYS A 64 -45.75 -38.42 -10.94
C LYS A 64 -45.24 -39.52 -11.86
N ILE A 65 -45.81 -40.71 -11.72
CA ILE A 65 -45.57 -41.85 -12.60
C ILE A 65 -46.91 -42.51 -12.90
N ASP A 66 -47.12 -42.93 -14.15
CA ASP A 66 -48.37 -43.58 -14.55
C ASP A 66 -48.39 -45.04 -14.09
N THR A 67 -47.38 -45.79 -14.53
CA THR A 67 -47.22 -47.21 -14.23
C THR A 67 -45.88 -47.48 -13.55
N LEU A 68 -45.90 -48.36 -12.54
CA LEU A 68 -44.71 -48.90 -11.89
C LEU A 68 -44.82 -50.42 -11.90
N SER A 69 -43.85 -51.09 -12.52
CA SER A 69 -43.72 -52.54 -12.50
C SER A 69 -42.38 -52.91 -11.88
N MET A 70 -42.40 -53.75 -10.87
CA MET A 70 -41.21 -54.33 -10.25
C MET A 70 -41.29 -55.85 -10.32
N GLY A 71 -40.18 -56.48 -10.70
CA GLY A 71 -39.99 -57.92 -10.66
C GLY A 71 -38.61 -58.26 -10.13
N TRP A 72 -38.52 -59.32 -9.33
CA TRP A 72 -37.23 -59.81 -8.81
C TRP A 72 -36.24 -60.15 -9.93
N PHE A 73 -36.73 -60.66 -11.06
CA PHE A 73 -35.91 -61.04 -12.22
C PHE A 73 -36.12 -60.12 -13.45
N ALA A 74 -37.25 -59.42 -13.52
CA ALA A 74 -37.58 -58.54 -14.64
C ALA A 74 -37.03 -57.11 -14.49
N GLY A 75 -36.62 -56.72 -13.28
CA GLY A 75 -36.18 -55.37 -12.95
C GLY A 75 -37.34 -54.43 -12.58
N ILE A 76 -37.06 -53.14 -12.61
CA ILE A 76 -38.00 -52.05 -12.35
C ILE A 76 -38.29 -51.36 -13.69
N LYS A 77 -39.55 -51.08 -13.98
CA LYS A 77 -40.01 -50.27 -15.09
C LYS A 77 -40.97 -49.21 -14.60
N VAL A 78 -40.72 -47.97 -15.01
CA VAL A 78 -41.54 -46.79 -14.73
C VAL A 78 -42.01 -46.23 -16.06
N GLY A 79 -43.31 -46.20 -16.30
CA GLY A 79 -43.90 -45.58 -17.48
C GLY A 79 -44.39 -44.17 -17.19
N LEU A 80 -44.15 -43.25 -18.15
CA LEU A 80 -44.56 -41.84 -18.10
C LEU A 80 -44.16 -41.15 -16.79
N LEU A 81 -42.86 -40.97 -16.61
CA LEU A 81 -42.31 -40.17 -15.52
C LEU A 81 -42.53 -38.69 -15.83
N ASP A 82 -43.08 -37.94 -14.87
CA ASP A 82 -43.24 -36.48 -14.92
C ASP A 82 -42.89 -35.89 -13.56
N TYR A 83 -41.76 -35.19 -13.49
CA TYR A 83 -41.27 -34.49 -12.33
C TYR A 83 -41.26 -32.99 -12.60
N SER A 84 -41.73 -32.21 -11.63
CA SER A 84 -41.53 -30.77 -11.54
C SER A 84 -41.04 -30.43 -10.15
N ASP A 85 -40.05 -29.56 -10.05
CA ASP A 85 -39.70 -28.96 -8.76
C ASP A 85 -40.83 -28.04 -8.24
N ASN A 86 -40.73 -27.65 -6.96
CA ASN A 86 -41.73 -26.81 -6.31
C ASN A 86 -41.83 -25.40 -6.92
N ALA A 87 -40.73 -24.92 -7.51
CA ALA A 87 -40.64 -23.60 -8.13
C ALA A 87 -41.08 -23.58 -9.61
N GLY A 88 -41.26 -24.75 -10.24
CA GLY A 88 -41.53 -24.87 -11.68
C GLY A 88 -40.32 -24.61 -12.59
N CYS A 89 -39.12 -24.47 -12.00
CA CYS A 89 -37.88 -24.13 -12.66
C CYS A 89 -37.23 -25.35 -13.33
N THR A 90 -37.48 -26.55 -12.81
CA THR A 90 -36.93 -27.80 -13.33
C THR A 90 -38.07 -28.76 -13.62
N LYS A 91 -38.16 -29.21 -14.88
CA LYS A 91 -39.08 -30.25 -15.32
C LYS A 91 -38.33 -31.41 -15.95
N VAL A 92 -38.64 -32.62 -15.54
CA VAL A 92 -38.06 -33.85 -16.11
C VAL A 92 -39.19 -34.79 -16.49
N THR A 93 -39.25 -35.19 -17.74
CA THR A 93 -40.19 -36.21 -18.22
C THR A 93 -39.44 -37.35 -18.88
N ALA A 94 -39.96 -38.56 -18.82
CA ALA A 94 -39.43 -39.69 -19.58
C ALA A 94 -40.56 -40.65 -19.95
N LYS A 95 -40.52 -41.19 -21.17
CA LYS A 95 -41.55 -42.11 -21.66
C LYS A 95 -41.50 -43.45 -20.91
N GLU A 96 -40.29 -44.00 -20.76
CA GLU A 96 -40.03 -45.20 -19.97
C GLU A 96 -38.66 -45.07 -19.29
N VAL A 97 -38.61 -45.39 -18.00
CA VAL A 97 -37.35 -45.62 -17.27
C VAL A 97 -37.35 -47.09 -16.84
N SER A 98 -36.38 -47.85 -17.31
CA SER A 98 -36.18 -49.23 -16.89
C SER A 98 -34.83 -49.41 -16.23
N ALA A 99 -34.76 -50.21 -15.17
CA ALA A 99 -33.53 -50.49 -14.45
C ALA A 99 -33.52 -51.94 -13.95
N ARG A 100 -32.37 -52.60 -14.01
CA ARG A 100 -32.13 -53.93 -13.47
C ARG A 100 -31.14 -53.83 -12.30
N PRO A 101 -31.62 -53.47 -11.11
CA PRO A 101 -30.76 -53.42 -9.93
C PRO A 101 -30.44 -54.83 -9.42
N ARG A 102 -29.23 -55.00 -8.88
CA ARG A 102 -28.91 -56.20 -8.07
C ARG A 102 -29.41 -56.00 -6.65
N TYR A 103 -30.61 -56.51 -6.38
CA TYR A 103 -31.26 -56.34 -5.08
C TYR A 103 -30.41 -56.81 -3.88
N LEU A 104 -29.65 -57.90 -4.02
CA LEU A 104 -28.72 -58.35 -2.97
C LEU A 104 -27.58 -57.37 -2.71
N SER A 105 -27.07 -56.69 -3.75
CA SER A 105 -26.04 -55.66 -3.61
C SER A 105 -26.59 -54.39 -2.95
N LEU A 106 -27.82 -54.00 -3.30
CA LEU A 106 -28.52 -52.88 -2.67
C LEU A 106 -28.75 -53.14 -1.17
N LEU A 107 -29.15 -54.37 -0.80
CA LEU A 107 -29.29 -54.77 0.61
C LEU A 107 -27.96 -54.81 1.37
N ALA A 108 -26.84 -55.00 0.66
CA ALA A 108 -25.49 -54.93 1.20
C ALA A 108 -24.89 -53.50 1.21
N GLY A 109 -25.71 -52.47 0.95
CA GLY A 109 -25.30 -51.06 0.98
C GLY A 109 -24.48 -50.62 -0.24
N ARG A 110 -24.62 -51.28 -1.39
CA ARG A 110 -23.91 -50.95 -2.64
C ARG A 110 -24.87 -50.79 -3.81
N VAL A 111 -24.65 -49.76 -4.63
CA VAL A 111 -25.47 -49.53 -5.84
C VAL A 111 -24.88 -50.34 -7.00
N ALA A 112 -25.63 -51.31 -7.50
CA ALA A 112 -25.27 -52.12 -8.67
C ALA A 112 -26.47 -52.22 -9.61
N ILE A 113 -26.34 -51.69 -10.81
CA ILE A 113 -27.38 -51.65 -11.85
C ILE A 113 -26.76 -52.21 -13.14
N ASP A 114 -27.17 -53.42 -13.52
CA ASP A 114 -26.62 -54.13 -14.67
C ASP A 114 -27.11 -53.56 -16.01
N GLU A 115 -28.27 -52.91 -16.00
CA GLU A 115 -28.82 -52.23 -17.16
C GLU A 115 -29.85 -51.20 -16.70
N ALA A 116 -29.68 -49.94 -17.09
CA ALA A 116 -30.65 -48.87 -16.97
C ALA A 116 -30.86 -48.25 -18.35
N VAL A 117 -32.12 -48.10 -18.77
CA VAL A 117 -32.49 -47.44 -20.01
C VAL A 117 -33.49 -46.34 -19.70
N ILE A 118 -33.17 -45.12 -20.14
CA ILE A 118 -34.05 -43.96 -20.10
C ILE A 118 -34.46 -43.67 -21.54
N ASP A 119 -35.72 -43.98 -21.88
CA ASP A 119 -36.31 -43.77 -23.20
C ASP A 119 -36.96 -42.38 -23.28
N GLN A 120 -36.50 -41.58 -24.24
CA GLN A 120 -36.99 -40.23 -24.53
C GLN A 120 -37.07 -39.31 -23.30
N PRO A 121 -35.99 -39.14 -22.52
CA PRO A 121 -36.00 -38.16 -21.44
C PRO A 121 -36.07 -36.75 -22.01
N ARG A 122 -36.93 -35.90 -21.47
CA ARG A 122 -36.95 -34.46 -21.73
C ARG A 122 -36.71 -33.73 -20.43
N VAL A 123 -35.60 -33.02 -20.35
CA VAL A 123 -35.23 -32.19 -19.21
C VAL A 123 -35.38 -30.73 -19.63
N SER A 124 -36.04 -29.93 -18.81
CA SER A 124 -36.13 -28.49 -18.97
C SER A 124 -35.66 -27.84 -17.67
N VAL A 125 -34.67 -26.97 -17.76
CA VAL A 125 -34.14 -26.19 -16.64
C VAL A 125 -34.24 -24.72 -17.00
N ASP A 126 -34.95 -23.93 -16.19
CA ASP A 126 -35.03 -22.49 -16.28
C ASP A 126 -34.46 -21.88 -15.00
N ILE A 127 -33.40 -21.10 -15.14
CA ILE A 127 -32.76 -20.37 -14.04
C ILE A 127 -32.78 -18.87 -14.30
N SER A 128 -33.76 -18.39 -15.07
CA SER A 128 -33.99 -16.98 -15.37
C SER A 128 -35.19 -16.41 -14.60
N GLY A 129 -35.29 -15.07 -14.55
CA GLY A 129 -36.43 -14.37 -13.94
C GLY A 129 -36.70 -14.80 -12.49
N GLN A 130 -37.94 -15.20 -12.19
CA GLN A 130 -38.37 -15.64 -10.86
C GLN A 130 -37.58 -16.85 -10.33
N CYS A 131 -37.11 -17.73 -11.21
CA CYS A 131 -36.30 -18.89 -10.84
C CYS A 131 -34.90 -18.49 -10.34
N ALA A 132 -34.34 -17.37 -10.81
CA ALA A 132 -33.07 -16.83 -10.32
C ALA A 132 -33.22 -16.24 -8.91
N GLU A 133 -34.32 -15.50 -8.67
CA GLU A 133 -34.61 -14.88 -7.37
C GLU A 133 -34.84 -15.93 -6.27
N ILE A 134 -35.52 -17.02 -6.60
CA ILE A 134 -35.73 -18.16 -5.69
C ILE A 134 -34.41 -18.82 -5.33
N LYS A 135 -33.50 -19.03 -6.30
CA LYS A 135 -32.16 -19.57 -6.04
C LYS A 135 -31.31 -18.68 -5.14
N GLU A 136 -31.29 -17.36 -5.36
CA GLU A 136 -30.56 -16.43 -4.50
C GLU A 136 -31.11 -16.40 -3.06
N GLN A 137 -32.43 -16.55 -2.89
CA GLN A 137 -33.05 -16.64 -1.56
C GLN A 137 -32.74 -17.97 -0.88
N GLU A 138 -32.75 -19.08 -1.61
CA GLU A 138 -32.38 -20.40 -1.09
C GLU A 138 -30.88 -20.49 -0.73
N GLU A 139 -29.98 -19.86 -1.49
CA GLU A 139 -28.55 -19.77 -1.16
C GLU A 139 -28.32 -18.93 0.11
N LYS A 140 -29.02 -17.79 0.26
CA LYS A 140 -28.99 -16.96 1.47
C LYS A 140 -29.61 -17.63 2.69
N GLU A 141 -30.57 -18.54 2.52
CA GLU A 141 -31.13 -19.36 3.61
C GLU A 141 -30.26 -20.58 3.94
N LYS A 142 -29.54 -21.15 2.96
CA LYS A 142 -28.58 -22.25 3.17
C LYS A 142 -27.32 -21.78 3.90
N GLU A 143 -26.81 -20.57 3.62
CA GLU A 143 -25.71 -19.95 4.41
C GLU A 143 -26.09 -19.71 5.88
N LYS A 144 -27.39 -19.60 6.22
CA LYS A 144 -27.87 -19.47 7.61
C LYS A 144 -28.12 -20.79 8.33
N LYS A 145 -28.00 -21.94 7.64
CA LYS A 145 -28.20 -23.28 8.21
C LYS A 145 -26.96 -24.15 7.99
N GLU A 146 -25.78 -23.65 8.34
CA GLU A 146 -24.62 -24.49 8.62
C GLU A 146 -24.66 -24.97 10.09
N ASP A 147 -25.24 -26.15 10.30
CA ASP A 147 -24.67 -27.22 11.14
C ASP A 147 -25.70 -28.35 11.29
N LYS A 148 -25.90 -29.11 10.21
CA LYS A 148 -26.19 -30.54 10.30
C LYS A 148 -25.54 -31.23 9.11
N GLN A 149 -24.35 -31.74 9.35
CA GLN A 149 -23.69 -32.72 8.51
C GLN A 149 -24.67 -33.87 8.23
N PRO A 150 -25.14 -34.09 6.99
CA PRO A 150 -25.84 -35.32 6.65
C PRO A 150 -24.76 -36.39 6.56
N SER A 151 -24.51 -37.09 7.65
CA SER A 151 -23.87 -38.41 7.60
C SER A 151 -24.92 -39.42 7.11
N ASP A 152 -25.46 -39.22 5.91
CA ASP A 152 -26.13 -40.31 5.21
C ASP A 152 -25.03 -41.10 4.53
N ALA A 153 -24.90 -42.36 4.92
CA ALA A 153 -23.95 -43.29 4.33
C ALA A 153 -24.20 -43.37 2.82
N LEU A 154 -23.41 -42.64 2.02
CA LEU A 154 -23.41 -42.73 0.57
C LEU A 154 -23.08 -44.18 0.19
N MET A 155 -24.05 -44.89 -0.37
CA MET A 155 -23.84 -46.26 -0.83
C MET A 155 -22.75 -46.28 -1.91
N ALA A 156 -21.72 -47.11 -1.73
CA ALA A 156 -20.65 -47.22 -2.70
C ALA A 156 -21.17 -47.77 -4.04
N ILE A 157 -20.84 -47.08 -5.14
CA ILE A 157 -21.18 -47.51 -6.51
C ILE A 157 -20.34 -48.75 -6.87
N SER A 158 -20.99 -49.84 -7.26
CA SER A 158 -20.35 -51.07 -7.76
C SER A 158 -20.31 -51.14 -9.29
N ASN A 159 -21.43 -50.88 -9.96
CA ASN A 159 -21.52 -50.73 -11.41
C ASN A 159 -22.86 -50.08 -11.79
N ILE A 160 -22.84 -49.20 -12.79
CA ILE A 160 -24.06 -48.66 -13.40
C ILE A 160 -23.85 -48.66 -14.91
N ASP A 161 -24.66 -49.43 -15.63
CA ASP A 161 -24.74 -49.37 -17.09
C ASP A 161 -26.00 -48.61 -17.50
N LEU A 162 -25.84 -47.37 -17.94
CA LEU A 162 -26.92 -46.46 -18.30
C LEU A 162 -26.94 -46.24 -19.81
N LYS A 163 -28.13 -46.33 -20.41
CA LYS A 163 -28.39 -45.97 -21.80
C LYS A 163 -29.45 -44.89 -21.85
N VAL A 164 -29.16 -43.79 -22.53
CA VAL A 164 -30.16 -42.78 -22.87
C VAL A 164 -30.45 -42.90 -24.36
N LYS A 165 -31.74 -42.98 -24.71
CA LYS A 165 -32.20 -43.03 -26.10
C LYS A 165 -33.06 -41.82 -26.40
N ASP A 166 -32.70 -41.10 -27.46
CA ASP A 166 -33.43 -39.94 -27.98
C ASP A 166 -33.82 -38.91 -26.89
N GLY A 167 -32.85 -38.54 -26.06
CA GLY A 167 -33.05 -37.53 -25.02
C GLY A 167 -32.98 -36.09 -25.52
N ASP A 168 -33.73 -35.21 -24.88
CA ASP A 168 -33.71 -33.77 -25.12
C ASP A 168 -33.46 -33.01 -23.80
N VAL A 169 -32.61 -32.00 -23.83
CA VAL A 169 -32.35 -31.11 -22.70
C VAL A 169 -32.51 -29.66 -23.17
N LYS A 170 -33.40 -28.92 -22.51
CA LYS A 170 -33.62 -27.49 -22.74
C LYS A 170 -33.15 -26.72 -21.51
N ILE A 171 -32.24 -25.77 -21.70
CA ILE A 171 -31.73 -24.93 -20.62
C ILE A 171 -31.98 -23.48 -20.98
N THR A 172 -32.68 -22.76 -20.10
CA THR A 172 -32.92 -21.33 -20.19
C THR A 172 -32.18 -20.63 -19.06
N ALA A 173 -31.24 -19.76 -19.40
CA ALA A 173 -30.45 -19.03 -18.42
C ALA A 173 -30.00 -17.68 -18.98
N PRO A 174 -29.74 -16.67 -18.13
CA PRO A 174 -29.03 -15.47 -18.54
C PRO A 174 -27.59 -15.83 -18.96
N ASP A 175 -27.13 -15.28 -20.07
CA ASP A 175 -25.72 -15.30 -20.47
C ASP A 175 -24.89 -14.29 -19.66
N ALA A 176 -23.58 -14.19 -19.92
CA ALA A 176 -22.71 -13.24 -19.24
C ALA A 176 -23.08 -11.75 -19.47
N ALA A 177 -23.94 -11.44 -20.45
CA ALA A 177 -24.49 -10.11 -20.69
C ALA A 177 -25.88 -9.93 -20.04
N ASN A 178 -26.30 -10.87 -19.18
CA ASN A 178 -27.64 -10.95 -18.57
C ASN A 178 -28.79 -11.05 -19.58
N ILE A 179 -28.51 -11.51 -20.80
CA ILE A 179 -29.53 -11.76 -21.81
C ILE A 179 -30.01 -13.20 -21.64
N VAL A 180 -31.31 -13.39 -21.43
CA VAL A 180 -31.90 -14.73 -21.30
C VAL A 180 -31.81 -15.44 -22.64
N ARG A 181 -31.09 -16.56 -22.65
CA ARG A 181 -30.94 -17.44 -23.81
C ARG A 181 -31.40 -18.85 -23.48
N THR A 182 -31.79 -19.56 -24.53
CA THR A 182 -32.15 -20.97 -24.45
C THR A 182 -31.16 -21.77 -25.28
N VAL A 183 -30.66 -22.87 -24.72
CA VAL A 183 -29.94 -23.91 -25.46
C VAL A 183 -30.78 -25.19 -25.46
N GLU A 184 -30.90 -25.80 -26.63
CA GLU A 184 -31.59 -27.08 -26.80
C GLU A 184 -30.59 -28.14 -27.26
N LEU A 185 -30.34 -29.12 -26.41
CA LEU A 185 -29.63 -30.34 -26.75
C LEU A 185 -30.68 -31.37 -27.17
N LYS A 186 -30.60 -31.90 -28.38
CA LYS A 186 -31.56 -32.84 -28.97
C LYS A 186 -30.90 -34.16 -29.34
N ASN A 187 -31.71 -35.18 -29.50
CA ASN A 187 -31.28 -36.51 -29.99
C ASN A 187 -30.11 -37.09 -29.18
N ILE A 188 -30.08 -36.83 -27.87
CA ILE A 188 -29.04 -37.33 -26.96
C ILE A 188 -29.15 -38.85 -26.91
N ASN A 189 -28.17 -39.50 -27.50
CA ASN A 189 -27.97 -40.93 -27.43
C ASN A 189 -26.69 -41.18 -26.67
N SER A 190 -26.79 -41.87 -25.53
CA SER A 190 -25.62 -42.17 -24.71
C SER A 190 -25.59 -43.59 -24.19
N THR A 191 -24.40 -44.13 -24.09
CA THR A 191 -24.11 -45.34 -23.31
C THR A 191 -23.02 -45.01 -22.30
N LEU A 192 -23.31 -45.19 -21.02
CA LEU A 192 -22.43 -44.85 -19.91
C LEU A 192 -22.27 -46.08 -19.03
N ALA A 193 -21.04 -46.56 -18.88
CA ALA A 193 -20.68 -47.65 -18.01
C ALA A 193 -19.85 -47.09 -16.84
N ILE A 194 -20.50 -46.72 -15.75
CA ILE A 194 -19.85 -46.23 -14.54
C ILE A 194 -19.36 -47.44 -13.74
N ARG A 195 -18.08 -47.40 -13.35
CA ARG A 195 -17.44 -48.40 -12.49
C ARG A 195 -16.91 -47.71 -11.22
N PRO A 196 -16.55 -48.48 -10.17
CA PRO A 196 -15.96 -47.92 -8.98
C PRO A 196 -14.63 -47.26 -9.30
N LEU A 197 -14.24 -46.31 -8.46
CA LEU A 197 -12.90 -45.73 -8.41
C LEU A 197 -11.81 -46.82 -8.56
N GLY A 198 -10.80 -46.55 -9.37
CA GLY A 198 -9.73 -47.49 -9.74
C GLY A 198 -10.06 -48.44 -10.90
N LYS A 199 -11.30 -48.47 -11.40
CA LYS A 199 -11.70 -49.24 -12.59
C LYS A 199 -12.06 -48.33 -13.77
N GLU A 200 -11.95 -48.88 -14.97
CA GLU A 200 -12.31 -48.18 -16.21
C GLU A 200 -13.82 -48.03 -16.33
N SER A 201 -14.27 -46.78 -16.39
CA SER A 201 -15.62 -46.40 -16.78
C SER A 201 -15.59 -45.95 -18.24
N SER A 202 -16.59 -46.31 -19.04
CA SER A 202 -16.66 -45.88 -20.44
C SER A 202 -17.88 -45.01 -20.70
N PHE A 203 -17.78 -44.11 -21.66
CA PHE A 203 -18.90 -43.35 -22.16
C PHE A 203 -18.85 -43.27 -23.69
N ASP A 204 -20.02 -43.25 -24.31
CA ASP A 204 -20.23 -42.92 -25.71
C ASP A 204 -21.46 -42.03 -25.75
N VAL A 205 -21.32 -40.82 -26.27
CA VAL A 205 -22.33 -39.76 -26.25
C VAL A 205 -22.38 -39.15 -27.64
N SER A 206 -23.56 -39.17 -28.24
CA SER A 206 -23.89 -38.44 -29.46
C SER A 206 -25.04 -37.51 -29.15
N LEU A 207 -24.91 -36.23 -29.49
CA LEU A 207 -25.96 -35.24 -29.30
C LEU A 207 -25.93 -34.16 -30.38
N ALA A 208 -27.08 -33.54 -30.57
CA ALA A 208 -27.27 -32.38 -31.41
C ALA A 208 -27.44 -31.13 -30.54
N VAL A 209 -26.72 -30.04 -30.84
CA VAL A 209 -26.98 -28.72 -30.25
C VAL A 209 -27.79 -27.92 -31.26
N ALA A 210 -29.02 -27.58 -30.92
CA ALA A 210 -29.93 -26.84 -31.80
C ALA A 210 -29.85 -25.33 -31.57
N SER A 211 -29.74 -24.60 -32.67
CA SER A 211 -29.88 -23.14 -32.79
C SER A 211 -31.10 -22.84 -33.69
N GLU A 212 -31.59 -21.58 -33.74
CA GLU A 212 -32.87 -21.19 -34.36
C GLU A 212 -33.08 -21.72 -35.80
N ASN A 213 -32.01 -21.97 -36.57
CA ASN A 213 -32.08 -22.55 -37.93
C ASN A 213 -31.04 -23.64 -38.24
N GLU A 214 -30.20 -24.06 -37.29
CA GLU A 214 -29.06 -24.94 -37.57
C GLU A 214 -28.82 -25.95 -36.43
N ILE A 215 -28.27 -27.11 -36.78
CA ILE A 215 -28.01 -28.22 -35.84
C ILE A 215 -26.53 -28.57 -35.89
N SER A 216 -25.84 -28.37 -34.77
CA SER A 216 -24.45 -28.80 -34.57
C SER A 216 -24.41 -30.21 -34.01
N GLN A 217 -23.43 -31.02 -34.43
CA GLN A 217 -23.28 -32.40 -33.96
C GLN A 217 -22.07 -32.52 -33.04
N ILE A 218 -22.24 -33.15 -31.89
CA ILE A 218 -21.17 -33.47 -30.95
C ILE A 218 -21.19 -34.97 -30.70
N ASN A 219 -20.08 -35.62 -31.03
CA ASN A 219 -19.85 -37.02 -30.71
C ASN A 219 -18.64 -37.11 -29.78
N SER A 220 -18.77 -37.79 -28.67
CA SER A 220 -17.66 -38.04 -27.77
C SER A 220 -17.73 -39.44 -27.21
N MET A 221 -16.60 -40.13 -27.27
CA MET A 221 -16.46 -41.45 -26.68
C MET A 221 -15.17 -41.51 -25.89
N GLY A 222 -15.17 -42.30 -24.83
CA GLY A 222 -13.97 -42.45 -24.04
C GLY A 222 -14.05 -43.53 -22.98
N ILE A 223 -12.88 -43.88 -22.47
CA ILE A 223 -12.68 -44.78 -21.34
C ILE A 223 -11.85 -44.00 -20.33
N VAL A 224 -12.31 -43.91 -19.10
CA VAL A 224 -11.71 -43.10 -18.04
C VAL A 224 -11.61 -43.94 -16.76
N LYS A 225 -10.46 -43.86 -16.12
CA LYS A 225 -10.12 -44.48 -14.85
C LYS A 225 -9.57 -43.41 -13.92
N THR A 226 -10.24 -43.21 -12.80
CA THR A 226 -9.82 -42.29 -11.74
C THR A 226 -9.31 -43.08 -10.53
N SER A 227 -8.46 -42.50 -9.69
CA SER A 227 -7.99 -43.15 -8.46
C SER A 227 -8.97 -42.90 -7.30
N ASP A 228 -8.51 -42.40 -6.15
CA ASP A 228 -9.29 -42.26 -4.92
C ASP A 228 -10.27 -41.07 -4.96
N GLU A 229 -10.05 -40.11 -5.87
CA GLU A 229 -10.90 -38.93 -6.07
C GLU A 229 -11.09 -38.62 -7.56
N TRP A 230 -12.19 -37.94 -7.90
CA TRP A 230 -12.43 -37.40 -9.25
C TRP A 230 -11.56 -36.17 -9.48
N SER A 231 -10.33 -36.36 -9.96
CA SER A 231 -9.41 -35.29 -10.33
C SER A 231 -8.71 -35.58 -11.66
N PHE A 232 -8.45 -34.55 -12.47
CA PHE A 232 -7.69 -34.71 -13.71
C PHE A 232 -6.27 -35.22 -13.45
N ALA A 233 -5.64 -34.79 -12.35
CA ALA A 233 -4.27 -35.17 -11.98
C ALA A 233 -4.10 -36.69 -11.81
N GLU A 234 -5.13 -37.39 -11.36
CA GLU A 234 -5.12 -38.84 -11.15
C GLU A 234 -5.89 -39.62 -12.23
N THR A 235 -6.40 -38.92 -13.25
CA THR A 235 -7.19 -39.54 -14.32
C THR A 235 -6.28 -40.18 -15.37
N SER A 236 -6.63 -41.39 -15.77
CA SER A 236 -6.07 -42.08 -16.95
C SER A 236 -7.20 -42.50 -17.87
N GLY A 237 -7.01 -42.50 -19.19
CA GLY A 237 -8.07 -42.82 -20.12
C GLY A 237 -7.79 -42.40 -21.56
N GLN A 238 -8.69 -42.75 -22.45
CA GLN A 238 -8.72 -42.24 -23.82
C GLN A 238 -10.03 -41.50 -24.05
N ILE A 239 -9.98 -40.34 -24.70
CA ILE A 239 -11.12 -39.51 -25.04
C ILE A 239 -10.99 -39.13 -26.50
N LYS A 240 -12.03 -39.42 -27.28
CA LYS A 240 -12.22 -38.93 -28.63
C LYS A 240 -13.41 -37.97 -28.64
N LEU A 241 -13.25 -36.82 -29.29
CA LEU A 241 -14.26 -35.79 -29.43
C LEU A 241 -14.28 -35.28 -30.87
N ASP A 242 -15.43 -35.40 -31.51
CA ASP A 242 -15.72 -34.87 -32.83
C ASP A 242 -16.85 -33.85 -32.70
N VAL A 243 -16.56 -32.60 -33.01
CA VAL A 243 -17.49 -31.46 -33.00
C VAL A 243 -17.62 -30.95 -34.42
N THR A 244 -18.84 -30.96 -34.95
CA THR A 244 -19.17 -30.44 -36.28
C THR A 244 -20.04 -29.20 -36.13
N ASP A 245 -19.51 -28.10 -36.65
CA ASP A 245 -20.23 -26.85 -36.88
C ASP A 245 -20.94 -26.26 -35.64
N LEU A 246 -20.24 -26.27 -34.50
CA LEU A 246 -20.76 -25.79 -33.22
C LEU A 246 -20.77 -24.27 -33.15
N ASP A 247 -21.96 -23.69 -32.99
CA ASP A 247 -22.13 -22.28 -32.65
C ASP A 247 -21.93 -22.06 -31.15
N LEU A 248 -20.80 -21.47 -30.77
CA LEU A 248 -20.45 -21.20 -29.37
C LEU A 248 -21.44 -20.26 -28.68
N SER A 249 -22.17 -19.43 -29.42
CA SER A 249 -23.15 -18.50 -28.86
C SER A 249 -24.35 -19.21 -28.22
N THR A 250 -24.56 -20.49 -28.56
CA THR A 250 -25.59 -21.34 -27.96
C THR A 250 -25.18 -21.84 -26.57
N LEU A 251 -23.88 -21.85 -26.22
CA LEU A 251 -23.38 -22.47 -24.99
C LEU A 251 -23.45 -21.56 -23.76
N GLY A 252 -23.84 -20.29 -23.92
CA GLY A 252 -23.96 -19.32 -22.81
C GLY A 252 -24.68 -19.86 -21.57
N PRO A 253 -25.89 -20.46 -21.71
CA PRO A 253 -26.58 -21.06 -20.58
C PRO A 253 -25.82 -22.20 -19.89
N LEU A 254 -25.01 -22.97 -20.63
CA LEU A 254 -24.18 -24.03 -20.05
C LEU A 254 -23.03 -23.45 -19.22
N PHE A 255 -22.38 -22.40 -19.69
CA PHE A 255 -21.32 -21.72 -18.92
C PHE A 255 -21.86 -21.20 -17.58
N LYS A 256 -23.08 -20.62 -17.59
CA LYS A 256 -23.71 -20.12 -16.36
C LYS A 256 -24.03 -21.24 -15.36
N ILE A 257 -24.50 -22.39 -15.82
CA ILE A 257 -24.76 -23.55 -14.95
C ILE A 257 -23.48 -24.12 -14.36
N MET A 258 -22.37 -24.04 -15.10
CA MET A 258 -21.05 -24.48 -14.63
C MET A 258 -20.31 -23.42 -13.79
N ASP A 259 -20.94 -22.27 -13.50
CA ASP A 259 -20.34 -21.12 -12.83
C ASP A 259 -19.07 -20.60 -13.52
N VAL A 260 -19.05 -20.68 -14.85
CA VAL A 260 -17.98 -20.14 -15.69
C VAL A 260 -18.42 -18.81 -16.26
N ASN A 261 -17.81 -17.72 -15.82
CA ASN A 261 -18.07 -16.39 -16.37
C ASN A 261 -17.36 -16.21 -17.71
N MET A 262 -18.00 -16.69 -18.78
CA MET A 262 -17.50 -16.63 -20.14
C MET A 262 -18.62 -16.30 -21.13
N ALA A 263 -18.34 -15.39 -22.05
CA ALA A 263 -19.11 -15.21 -23.28
C ALA A 263 -18.25 -15.66 -24.46
N ALA A 264 -18.79 -16.55 -25.27
CA ALA A 264 -18.15 -17.04 -26.48
C ALA A 264 -19.16 -17.03 -27.64
N SER A 265 -18.72 -16.63 -28.81
CA SER A 265 -19.45 -16.78 -30.07
C SER A 265 -18.49 -17.18 -31.19
N GLY A 266 -19.05 -17.65 -32.30
CA GLY A 266 -18.30 -18.15 -33.44
C GLY A 266 -18.58 -19.63 -33.70
N ARG A 267 -18.08 -20.13 -34.82
CA ARG A 267 -18.35 -21.48 -35.32
C ARG A 267 -17.12 -22.34 -35.19
N VAL A 268 -17.25 -23.52 -34.59
CA VAL A 268 -16.13 -24.42 -34.28
C VAL A 268 -16.35 -25.81 -34.87
N ASN A 269 -15.35 -26.29 -35.59
CA ASN A 269 -15.16 -27.69 -35.91
C ASN A 269 -13.92 -28.18 -35.16
N ALA A 270 -14.04 -29.29 -34.44
CA ALA A 270 -12.93 -29.85 -33.68
C ALA A 270 -12.90 -31.37 -33.79
N ALA A 271 -11.71 -31.93 -33.97
CA ALA A 271 -11.46 -33.37 -33.86
C ALA A 271 -10.29 -33.54 -32.89
N ILE A 272 -10.56 -34.15 -31.73
CA ILE A 272 -9.61 -34.33 -30.64
C ILE A 272 -9.54 -35.81 -30.28
N ASP A 273 -8.34 -36.37 -30.25
CA ASP A 273 -8.02 -37.70 -29.75
C ASP A 273 -6.93 -37.56 -28.68
N ALA A 274 -7.28 -37.86 -27.43
CA ALA A 274 -6.43 -37.67 -26.27
C ALA A 274 -6.34 -38.96 -25.46
N THR A 275 -5.12 -39.43 -25.23
CA THR A 275 -4.80 -40.49 -24.26
C THR A 275 -4.11 -39.84 -23.07
N VAL A 276 -4.68 -40.00 -21.88
CA VAL A 276 -4.18 -39.46 -20.62
C VAL A 276 -3.75 -40.62 -19.72
N GLN A 277 -2.64 -40.47 -19.00
CA GLN A 277 -2.19 -41.37 -17.95
C GLN A 277 -1.76 -40.54 -16.75
N LYS A 278 -2.48 -40.67 -15.63
CA LYS A 278 -2.26 -39.91 -14.38
C LYS A 278 -2.06 -38.40 -14.64
N GLY A 279 -3.02 -37.80 -15.34
CA GLY A 279 -3.01 -36.37 -15.68
C GLY A 279 -1.94 -35.95 -16.71
N GLN A 280 -1.21 -36.88 -17.31
CA GLN A 280 -0.26 -36.63 -18.39
C GLN A 280 -0.83 -37.10 -19.73
N PHE A 281 -0.74 -36.30 -20.78
CA PHE A 281 -1.09 -36.75 -22.13
C PHE A 281 -0.03 -37.73 -22.67
N GLU A 282 -0.34 -39.01 -22.83
CA GLU A 282 0.50 -39.93 -23.62
C GLU A 282 0.44 -39.58 -25.12
N ASN A 283 -0.71 -39.09 -25.56
CA ASN A 283 -0.94 -38.59 -26.90
C ASN A 283 -2.06 -37.57 -26.84
N LEU A 284 -1.89 -36.41 -27.48
CA LEU A 284 -2.92 -35.43 -27.72
C LEU A 284 -2.80 -35.02 -29.18
N GLN A 285 -3.80 -35.38 -29.97
CA GLN A 285 -3.96 -34.96 -31.35
C GLN A 285 -5.24 -34.15 -31.46
N GLY A 286 -5.13 -32.90 -31.90
CA GLY A 286 -6.25 -31.98 -31.97
C GLY A 286 -6.18 -31.15 -33.24
N LYS A 287 -7.26 -31.19 -34.02
CA LYS A 287 -7.48 -30.26 -35.13
C LYS A 287 -8.68 -29.39 -34.82
N VAL A 288 -8.49 -28.08 -34.83
CA VAL A 288 -9.55 -27.11 -34.58
C VAL A 288 -9.59 -26.13 -35.73
N ASN A 289 -10.74 -26.01 -36.37
CA ASN A 289 -11.03 -24.99 -37.37
C ASN A 289 -12.21 -24.18 -36.86
N ALA A 290 -12.02 -22.89 -36.66
CA ALA A 290 -13.06 -22.02 -36.19
C ALA A 290 -13.12 -20.70 -36.96
N ASN A 291 -14.34 -20.17 -37.10
CA ASN A 291 -14.63 -18.92 -37.79
C ASN A 291 -15.36 -17.96 -36.85
N ASP A 292 -15.11 -16.66 -37.03
CA ASP A 292 -15.77 -15.58 -36.29
C ASP A 292 -15.75 -15.76 -34.77
N ILE A 293 -14.62 -16.24 -34.25
CA ILE A 293 -14.41 -16.48 -32.83
C ILE A 293 -14.38 -15.16 -32.09
N ASN A 294 -15.15 -15.08 -31.01
CA ASN A 294 -15.21 -13.92 -30.16
C ASN A 294 -15.45 -14.35 -28.70
N VAL A 295 -14.42 -14.25 -27.87
CA VAL A 295 -14.39 -14.81 -26.51
C VAL A 295 -13.98 -13.73 -25.50
N SER A 296 -14.72 -13.64 -24.40
CA SER A 296 -14.41 -12.80 -23.24
C SER A 296 -14.74 -13.56 -21.95
N GLY A 297 -14.04 -13.25 -20.87
CA GLY A 297 -14.31 -13.80 -19.54
C GLY A 297 -13.28 -13.38 -18.51
N ASP A 298 -13.50 -13.75 -17.26
CA ASP A 298 -12.62 -13.34 -16.14
C ASP A 298 -11.19 -13.83 -16.30
N PHE A 299 -11.01 -14.98 -16.95
CA PHE A 299 -9.69 -15.55 -17.27
C PHE A 299 -8.85 -14.66 -18.20
N LEU A 300 -9.49 -13.73 -18.93
CA LEU A 300 -8.82 -12.72 -19.77
C LEU A 300 -8.65 -11.37 -19.05
N LYS A 301 -9.03 -11.25 -17.76
CA LYS A 301 -8.91 -10.01 -16.97
C LYS A 301 -9.56 -8.79 -17.64
N GLY A 302 -10.70 -8.98 -18.29
CA GLY A 302 -11.43 -7.93 -19.01
C GLY A 302 -11.06 -7.79 -20.49
N ASP A 303 -10.03 -8.49 -20.95
CA ASP A 303 -9.65 -8.55 -22.36
C ASP A 303 -10.63 -9.44 -23.18
N ARG A 304 -10.65 -9.25 -24.51
CA ARG A 304 -11.60 -9.92 -25.42
C ARG A 304 -10.89 -10.34 -26.70
N ILE A 305 -10.85 -11.65 -26.96
CA ILE A 305 -10.20 -12.24 -28.14
C ILE A 305 -11.22 -12.36 -29.28
N GLN A 306 -10.89 -11.81 -30.44
CA GLN A 306 -11.68 -11.79 -31.67
C GLN A 306 -10.82 -12.18 -32.88
N THR A 307 -11.21 -13.22 -33.61
CA THR A 307 -10.54 -13.62 -34.85
C THR A 307 -11.54 -14.18 -35.86
N SER A 308 -11.45 -13.74 -37.11
CA SER A 308 -12.30 -14.22 -38.21
C SER A 308 -12.01 -15.67 -38.56
N LYS A 309 -10.76 -16.09 -38.37
CA LYS A 309 -10.30 -17.45 -38.63
C LYS A 309 -9.36 -17.92 -37.51
N LEU A 310 -9.51 -19.19 -37.11
CA LEU A 310 -8.58 -19.90 -36.24
C LEU A 310 -8.40 -21.31 -36.82
N GLN A 311 -7.18 -21.65 -37.20
CA GLN A 311 -6.80 -23.01 -37.56
C GLN A 311 -5.71 -23.47 -36.63
N SER A 312 -5.89 -24.62 -36.01
CA SER A 312 -4.90 -25.22 -35.13
C SER A 312 -4.78 -26.71 -35.41
N ASP A 313 -3.54 -27.18 -35.55
CA ASP A 313 -3.18 -28.59 -35.67
C ASP A 313 -2.09 -28.89 -34.65
N VAL A 314 -2.45 -29.63 -33.60
CA VAL A 314 -1.60 -29.92 -32.46
C VAL A 314 -1.45 -31.42 -32.32
N LYS A 315 -0.20 -31.87 -32.22
CA LYS A 315 0.19 -33.21 -31.84
C LYS A 315 1.28 -33.12 -30.79
N LEU A 316 0.97 -33.53 -29.56
CA LEU A 316 1.91 -33.52 -28.46
C LEU A 316 1.71 -34.69 -27.51
N ASN A 317 2.71 -34.96 -26.69
CA ASN A 317 2.60 -35.77 -25.49
C ASN A 317 3.35 -35.07 -24.35
N THR A 318 3.05 -35.46 -23.11
CA THR A 318 3.60 -34.85 -21.91
C THR A 318 4.09 -35.93 -20.97
N THR A 319 5.21 -35.67 -20.32
CA THR A 319 5.71 -36.44 -19.19
C THR A 319 5.63 -35.57 -17.93
N VAL A 320 6.04 -36.14 -16.79
CA VAL A 320 6.21 -35.39 -15.54
C VAL A 320 7.21 -34.23 -15.71
N LYS A 321 8.20 -34.36 -16.60
CA LYS A 321 9.31 -33.41 -16.74
C LYS A 321 9.20 -32.52 -17.98
N SER A 322 8.56 -32.98 -19.05
CA SER A 322 8.62 -32.33 -20.37
C SER A 322 7.31 -32.40 -21.15
N VAL A 323 7.21 -31.57 -22.18
CA VAL A 323 6.19 -31.58 -23.23
C VAL A 323 6.92 -31.88 -24.54
N ASN A 324 6.59 -33.00 -25.17
CA ASN A 324 7.08 -33.35 -26.49
C ASN A 324 6.04 -32.89 -27.53
N ILE A 325 6.46 -32.02 -28.43
CA ILE A 325 5.66 -31.40 -29.47
C ILE A 325 6.08 -32.02 -30.81
N ASP A 326 5.27 -32.92 -31.36
CA ASP A 326 5.51 -33.50 -32.69
C ASP A 326 5.21 -32.47 -33.78
N SER A 327 4.11 -31.75 -33.61
CA SER A 327 3.71 -30.61 -34.42
C SER A 327 2.77 -29.70 -33.64
N PHE A 328 3.05 -28.41 -33.62
CA PHE A 328 2.13 -27.39 -33.16
C PHE A 328 2.04 -26.34 -34.26
N ASN A 329 0.88 -26.22 -34.89
CA ASN A 329 0.62 -25.18 -35.88
C ASN A 329 -0.61 -24.39 -35.44
N ILE A 330 -0.51 -23.07 -35.49
CA ILE A 330 -1.64 -22.17 -35.25
C ILE A 330 -1.61 -21.03 -36.26
N GLU A 331 -2.78 -20.74 -36.83
CA GLU A 331 -3.00 -19.64 -37.75
C GLU A 331 -4.27 -18.88 -37.32
N THR A 332 -4.14 -17.58 -37.15
CA THR A 332 -5.21 -16.63 -36.85
C THR A 332 -5.02 -15.36 -37.68
N ASP A 333 -5.95 -14.40 -37.58
CA ASP A 333 -5.87 -13.14 -38.32
C ASP A 333 -4.58 -12.34 -38.08
N GLY A 334 -3.96 -12.51 -36.90
CA GLY A 334 -2.80 -11.75 -36.43
C GLY A 334 -1.63 -12.59 -35.93
N LEU A 335 -1.70 -13.93 -36.00
CA LEU A 335 -0.62 -14.80 -35.54
C LEU A 335 -0.55 -16.05 -36.40
N THR A 336 0.63 -16.32 -36.95
CA THR A 336 1.03 -17.62 -37.45
C THR A 336 2.19 -18.11 -36.60
N ALA A 337 2.08 -19.30 -36.02
CA ALA A 337 3.17 -19.90 -35.28
C ALA A 337 3.24 -21.41 -35.55
N ASN A 338 4.47 -21.90 -35.70
CA ASN A 338 4.77 -23.31 -35.73
C ASN A 338 5.80 -23.64 -34.65
N ALA A 339 5.69 -24.82 -34.06
CA ALA A 339 6.66 -25.32 -33.09
C ALA A 339 6.77 -26.85 -33.15
N LYS A 340 7.98 -27.34 -32.88
CA LYS A 340 8.32 -28.75 -32.79
C LYS A 340 9.49 -28.94 -31.83
N GLY A 341 9.52 -30.08 -31.14
CA GLY A 341 10.61 -30.49 -30.26
C GLY A 341 10.14 -30.78 -28.84
N THR A 342 11.06 -30.91 -27.91
CA THR A 342 10.80 -31.26 -26.51
C THR A 342 11.15 -30.08 -25.60
N VAL A 343 10.17 -29.59 -24.83
CA VAL A 343 10.32 -28.46 -23.92
C VAL A 343 10.10 -28.91 -22.47
N PRO A 344 11.00 -28.58 -21.53
CA PRO A 344 10.80 -28.93 -20.12
C PRO A 344 9.63 -28.12 -19.53
N LYS A 345 8.78 -28.76 -18.71
CA LYS A 345 7.65 -28.10 -18.02
C LYS A 345 8.11 -27.04 -17.03
N THR A 346 9.32 -27.18 -16.50
CA THR A 346 9.99 -26.20 -15.64
C THR A 346 11.42 -26.03 -16.12
N MET A 347 11.77 -24.82 -16.55
CA MET A 347 13.14 -24.50 -16.94
C MET A 347 13.99 -24.34 -15.68
N ARG A 348 14.86 -25.32 -15.41
CA ARG A 348 15.76 -25.31 -14.24
C ARG A 348 17.04 -24.55 -14.53
N SER A 349 17.66 -24.83 -15.67
CA SER A 349 18.85 -24.11 -16.13
C SER A 349 19.04 -24.27 -17.64
N TRP A 350 19.85 -23.38 -18.24
CA TRP A 350 20.24 -23.51 -19.65
C TRP A 350 21.15 -24.72 -19.88
N GLU A 351 21.88 -25.18 -18.85
CA GLU A 351 22.78 -26.34 -18.94
C GLU A 351 22.00 -27.61 -19.21
N ASP A 352 20.88 -27.81 -18.51
CA ASP A 352 20.02 -28.98 -18.69
C ASP A 352 19.37 -29.01 -20.09
N PHE A 353 18.92 -27.85 -20.59
CA PHE A 353 18.29 -27.74 -21.91
C PHE A 353 19.31 -27.96 -23.05
N LEU A 354 20.55 -27.53 -22.87
CA LEU A 354 21.62 -27.63 -23.88
C LEU A 354 22.61 -28.77 -23.61
N ALA A 355 22.41 -29.63 -22.62
CA ALA A 355 23.32 -30.76 -22.35
C ALA A 355 23.44 -31.66 -23.58
N ALA A 356 24.63 -32.20 -23.85
CA ALA A 356 24.90 -32.94 -25.09
C ALA A 356 23.96 -34.15 -25.28
N ASP A 357 23.56 -34.78 -24.17
CA ASP A 357 22.64 -35.90 -24.07
C ASP A 357 21.17 -35.50 -23.81
N SER A 358 20.87 -34.19 -23.76
CA SER A 358 19.51 -33.71 -23.52
C SER A 358 18.57 -34.15 -24.64
N ALA A 359 17.39 -34.65 -24.27
CA ALA A 359 16.31 -34.89 -25.23
C ALA A 359 15.64 -33.58 -25.66
N ASP A 360 15.86 -32.47 -24.92
CA ASP A 360 15.14 -31.22 -25.10
C ASP A 360 15.59 -30.47 -26.34
N SER A 361 14.66 -30.09 -27.21
CA SER A 361 14.92 -29.36 -28.44
C SER A 361 13.76 -28.42 -28.73
N LEU A 362 14.03 -27.28 -29.35
CA LEU A 362 12.96 -26.40 -29.81
C LEU A 362 13.30 -25.87 -31.19
N GLN A 363 12.38 -26.15 -32.11
CA GLN A 363 12.28 -25.51 -33.41
C GLN A 363 10.96 -24.74 -33.40
N ALA A 364 11.02 -23.43 -33.50
CA ALA A 364 9.83 -22.59 -33.51
C ALA A 364 10.02 -21.42 -34.46
N GLU A 365 8.98 -21.12 -35.21
CA GLU A 365 8.88 -19.93 -36.04
C GLU A 365 7.53 -19.28 -35.76
N PHE A 366 7.54 -17.95 -35.60
CA PHE A 366 6.33 -17.20 -35.42
C PHE A 366 6.38 -15.88 -36.17
N ASP A 367 5.21 -15.45 -36.61
CA ASP A 367 4.96 -14.14 -37.19
C ASP A 367 3.64 -13.61 -36.61
N CYS A 368 3.75 -12.51 -35.88
CA CYS A 368 2.65 -11.90 -35.17
C CYS A 368 2.45 -10.46 -35.65
N ASP A 369 1.28 -10.15 -36.17
CA ASP A 369 0.76 -8.79 -36.28
C ASP A 369 0.38 -8.30 -34.88
N VAL A 370 1.23 -7.47 -34.30
CA VAL A 370 1.08 -6.96 -32.93
C VAL A 370 -0.18 -6.11 -32.82
N ALA A 371 -0.53 -5.36 -33.85
CA ALA A 371 -1.72 -4.51 -33.85
C ALA A 371 -3.00 -5.34 -33.80
N LYS A 372 -3.07 -6.44 -34.55
CA LYS A 372 -4.24 -7.32 -34.51
C LYS A 372 -4.31 -8.14 -33.23
N THR A 373 -3.18 -8.67 -32.76
CA THR A 373 -3.15 -9.61 -31.64
C THR A 373 -3.18 -8.89 -30.29
N PHE A 374 -2.31 -7.92 -30.06
CA PHE A 374 -2.16 -7.30 -28.74
C PHE A 374 -3.22 -6.23 -28.42
N LYS A 375 -3.93 -5.69 -29.42
CA LYS A 375 -5.12 -4.85 -29.19
C LYS A 375 -6.20 -5.58 -28.38
N GLN A 376 -6.24 -6.89 -28.50
CA GLN A 376 -7.27 -7.75 -27.91
C GLN A 376 -6.92 -8.17 -26.48
N ILE A 377 -5.65 -8.04 -26.07
CA ILE A 377 -5.08 -8.53 -24.80
C ILE A 377 -4.29 -7.43 -24.05
N LYS A 378 -4.81 -6.20 -24.03
CA LYS A 378 -4.11 -5.02 -23.48
C LYS A 378 -3.79 -5.17 -22.00
N SER A 379 -4.74 -5.69 -21.22
CA SER A 379 -4.62 -5.83 -19.77
C SER A 379 -3.59 -6.90 -19.41
N ILE A 380 -3.57 -8.00 -20.17
CA ILE A 380 -2.58 -9.06 -20.03
C ILE A 380 -1.18 -8.57 -20.43
N ALA A 381 -1.08 -7.74 -21.47
CA ALA A 381 0.19 -7.23 -21.97
C ALA A 381 0.72 -5.98 -21.22
N GLY A 382 -0.10 -5.35 -20.37
CA GLY A 382 0.30 -4.19 -19.57
C GLY A 382 0.46 -2.89 -20.37
N PHE A 383 -0.22 -2.75 -21.52
CA PHE A 383 -0.23 -1.49 -22.27
C PHE A 383 -1.03 -0.40 -21.55
N LYS A 384 -0.69 0.88 -21.78
CA LYS A 384 -1.47 2.02 -21.29
C LYS A 384 -2.90 1.98 -21.86
N GLU A 385 -3.91 2.31 -21.05
CA GLU A 385 -5.34 2.20 -21.41
C GLU A 385 -5.69 2.92 -22.74
N ASP A 386 -5.18 4.13 -22.94
CA ASP A 386 -5.44 4.98 -24.12
C ASP A 386 -4.57 4.66 -25.35
N PHE A 387 -3.67 3.67 -25.26
CA PHE A 387 -2.78 3.34 -26.36
C PHE A 387 -3.48 2.43 -27.38
N ASP A 388 -3.61 2.92 -28.62
CA ASP A 388 -4.13 2.15 -29.75
C ASP A 388 -2.98 1.80 -30.72
N ILE A 389 -2.72 0.50 -30.89
CA ILE A 389 -1.61 0.00 -31.74
C ILE A 389 -2.06 -0.02 -33.20
N ASN A 390 -1.57 0.86 -34.05
CA ASN A 390 -2.00 0.90 -35.45
C ASN A 390 -1.30 -0.15 -36.31
N TYR A 391 -0.01 -0.39 -36.04
CA TYR A 391 0.81 -1.32 -36.80
C TYR A 391 1.94 -1.86 -35.93
N GLY A 392 2.46 -3.04 -36.26
CA GLY A 392 3.61 -3.62 -35.59
C GLY A 392 3.69 -5.09 -35.92
N ARG A 393 4.90 -5.60 -36.10
CA ARG A 393 5.09 -7.01 -36.41
C ARG A 393 6.26 -7.58 -35.63
N LEU A 394 5.96 -8.66 -34.93
CA LEU A 394 6.87 -9.40 -34.06
C LEU A 394 7.08 -10.76 -34.71
N SER A 395 8.28 -11.01 -35.20
CA SER A 395 8.64 -12.26 -35.86
C SER A 395 9.88 -12.85 -35.23
N GLY A 396 10.00 -14.16 -35.23
CA GLY A 396 11.21 -14.80 -34.77
C GLY A 396 11.32 -16.25 -35.16
N ASN A 397 12.56 -16.71 -35.18
CA ASN A 397 12.91 -18.10 -35.38
C ASN A 397 13.82 -18.55 -34.23
N ILE A 398 13.54 -19.73 -33.70
CA ILE A 398 14.30 -20.39 -32.65
C ILE A 398 14.58 -21.80 -33.17
N ASP A 399 15.84 -22.23 -33.14
CA ASP A 399 16.24 -23.55 -33.60
C ASP A 399 17.30 -24.13 -32.68
N THR A 400 17.18 -25.42 -32.39
CA THR A 400 18.10 -26.18 -31.54
C THR A 400 18.65 -27.35 -32.35
N GLN A 401 19.94 -27.35 -32.63
CA GLN A 401 20.63 -28.37 -33.42
C GLN A 401 21.61 -29.16 -32.55
N ALA A 402 21.69 -30.48 -32.75
CA ALA A 402 22.70 -31.34 -32.15
C ALA A 402 23.62 -31.90 -33.24
N LYS A 403 24.94 -31.69 -33.13
CA LYS A 403 25.95 -32.22 -34.06
C LYS A 403 27.21 -32.62 -33.29
N GLU A 404 27.71 -33.85 -33.48
CA GLU A 404 29.01 -34.30 -32.95
C GLU A 404 29.23 -34.05 -31.44
N GLY A 405 28.20 -34.25 -30.60
CA GLY A 405 28.27 -34.02 -29.15
C GLY A 405 28.22 -32.55 -28.73
N GLN A 406 27.98 -31.64 -29.68
CA GLN A 406 27.70 -30.23 -29.46
C GLN A 406 26.21 -29.94 -29.69
N ARG A 407 25.58 -29.16 -28.80
CA ARG A 407 24.26 -28.58 -29.06
C ARG A 407 24.38 -27.09 -29.32
N THR A 408 23.61 -26.58 -30.26
CA THR A 408 23.57 -25.17 -30.65
C THR A 408 22.13 -24.69 -30.62
N LEU A 409 21.85 -23.67 -29.81
CA LEU A 409 20.63 -22.88 -29.88
C LEU A 409 20.90 -21.61 -30.69
N THR A 410 20.10 -21.38 -31.71
CA THR A 410 20.05 -20.11 -32.42
C THR A 410 18.67 -19.50 -32.26
N GLY A 411 18.62 -18.20 -31.97
CA GLY A 411 17.38 -17.45 -31.83
C GLY A 411 17.53 -16.08 -32.45
N LYS A 412 16.65 -15.71 -33.38
CA LYS A 412 16.54 -14.34 -33.87
C LYS A 412 15.12 -13.87 -33.68
N VAL A 413 14.95 -12.81 -32.92
CA VAL A 413 13.65 -12.18 -32.67
C VAL A 413 13.74 -10.73 -33.09
N LYS A 414 12.74 -10.28 -33.85
CA LYS A 414 12.68 -8.92 -34.38
C LYS A 414 11.29 -8.35 -34.16
N LEU A 415 11.25 -7.20 -33.49
CA LEU A 415 10.08 -6.33 -33.43
C LEU A 415 10.29 -5.17 -34.38
N TRP A 416 9.51 -5.09 -35.46
CA TRP A 416 9.62 -4.04 -36.45
C TRP A 416 8.33 -3.23 -36.58
N ALA A 417 8.51 -1.93 -36.86
CA ALA A 417 7.46 -0.97 -37.18
C ALA A 417 6.28 -0.91 -36.19
N LEU A 418 6.56 -0.97 -34.88
CA LEU A 418 5.54 -0.71 -33.87
C LEU A 418 5.11 0.77 -33.92
N GLU A 419 3.89 1.01 -34.38
CA GLU A 419 3.25 2.32 -34.52
C GLU A 419 1.89 2.30 -33.81
N GLY A 420 1.53 3.40 -33.16
CA GLY A 420 0.21 3.58 -32.57
C GLY A 420 -0.18 5.05 -32.43
N LYS A 421 -1.35 5.27 -31.84
CA LYS A 421 -1.87 6.59 -31.49
C LYS A 421 -2.16 6.68 -30.00
N PHE A 422 -1.83 7.84 -29.44
CA PHE A 422 -2.28 8.28 -28.12
C PHE A 422 -3.07 9.58 -28.35
N PRO A 423 -4.39 9.59 -28.11
CA PRO A 423 -5.52 10.24 -28.79
C PRO A 423 -5.31 11.15 -30.04
N ILE A 424 -4.25 11.95 -30.12
CA ILE A 424 -3.95 12.90 -31.20
C ILE A 424 -2.51 12.75 -31.74
N LYS A 425 -1.60 12.06 -31.02
CA LYS A 425 -0.17 11.94 -31.36
C LYS A 425 0.15 10.56 -31.94
N LYS A 426 0.71 10.54 -33.15
CA LYS A 426 1.34 9.35 -33.76
C LYS A 426 2.62 9.01 -32.99
N ILE A 427 2.72 7.76 -32.57
CA ILE A 427 3.82 7.19 -31.80
C ILE A 427 4.44 6.10 -32.67
N VAL A 428 5.75 6.13 -32.86
CA VAL A 428 6.46 5.15 -33.69
C VAL A 428 7.75 4.75 -32.97
N LEU A 429 8.04 3.46 -33.00
CA LEU A 429 9.34 2.93 -32.60
C LEU A 429 10.41 3.42 -33.59
N SER A 430 11.44 4.09 -33.11
CA SER A 430 12.38 4.80 -33.99
C SER A 430 13.31 3.90 -34.79
N LYS A 431 13.59 2.70 -34.28
CA LYS A 431 14.36 1.63 -34.94
C LYS A 431 13.83 0.26 -34.46
N PRO A 432 13.83 -0.79 -35.31
CA PRO A 432 13.52 -2.14 -34.85
C PRO A 432 14.32 -2.56 -33.62
N VAL A 433 13.69 -3.37 -32.75
CA VAL A 433 14.36 -4.06 -31.66
C VAL A 433 14.71 -5.46 -32.14
N GLU A 434 16.00 -5.78 -32.15
CA GLU A 434 16.52 -7.06 -32.62
C GLU A 434 17.29 -7.77 -31.50
N LEU A 435 16.95 -9.04 -31.28
CA LEU A 435 17.65 -9.96 -30.40
C LEU A 435 18.25 -11.08 -31.23
N ASP A 436 19.57 -11.25 -31.18
CA ASP A 436 20.31 -12.27 -31.91
C ASP A 436 21.13 -13.12 -30.93
N ALA A 437 20.77 -14.39 -30.81
CA ALA A 437 21.34 -15.34 -29.87
C ALA A 437 21.91 -16.56 -30.60
N ARG A 438 23.13 -16.94 -30.22
CA ARG A 438 23.80 -18.18 -30.59
C ARG A 438 24.54 -18.72 -29.37
N ILE A 439 24.01 -19.80 -28.82
CA ILE A 439 24.51 -20.43 -27.59
C ILE A 439 24.86 -21.87 -27.93
N THR A 440 26.07 -22.30 -27.62
CA THR A 440 26.54 -23.66 -27.83
C THR A 440 26.85 -24.36 -26.53
N SER A 441 26.79 -25.68 -26.52
CA SER A 441 27.13 -26.52 -25.38
C SER A 441 28.00 -27.67 -25.83
N LEU A 442 29.15 -27.83 -25.18
CA LEU A 442 30.13 -28.89 -25.44
C LEU A 442 30.59 -29.48 -24.11
N GLN A 443 30.48 -30.80 -23.93
CA GLN A 443 30.85 -31.49 -22.68
C GLN A 443 30.22 -30.84 -21.41
N ASN A 444 28.93 -30.47 -21.48
CA ASN A 444 28.17 -29.80 -20.43
C ASN A 444 28.69 -28.41 -20.01
N LYS A 445 29.53 -27.78 -20.85
CA LYS A 445 29.88 -26.36 -20.73
C LYS A 445 29.10 -25.55 -21.74
N ILE A 446 28.30 -24.59 -21.26
CA ILE A 446 27.63 -23.64 -22.14
C ILE A 446 28.60 -22.53 -22.52
N MET A 447 28.65 -22.25 -23.81
CA MET A 447 29.34 -21.15 -24.46
C MET A 447 28.32 -20.25 -25.14
N VAL A 448 28.19 -19.02 -24.64
CA VAL A 448 27.47 -17.96 -25.35
C VAL A 448 28.40 -17.44 -26.44
N GLU A 449 28.22 -17.86 -27.69
CA GLU A 449 29.00 -17.33 -28.82
C GLU A 449 28.57 -15.90 -29.14
N LYS A 450 27.26 -15.64 -29.05
CA LYS A 450 26.67 -14.32 -29.23
C LYS A 450 25.33 -14.25 -28.50
N LEU A 451 25.12 -13.21 -27.71
CA LEU A 451 23.79 -12.77 -27.30
C LEU A 451 23.79 -11.25 -27.40
N ALA A 452 23.17 -10.74 -28.46
CA ALA A 452 23.20 -9.33 -28.82
C ALA A 452 21.79 -8.73 -28.85
N LEU A 453 21.63 -7.58 -28.21
CA LEU A 453 20.45 -6.71 -28.31
C LEU A 453 20.85 -5.47 -29.10
N ASP A 454 20.11 -5.16 -30.16
CA ASP A 454 20.25 -3.92 -30.93
C ASP A 454 18.91 -3.21 -31.05
N SER A 455 18.85 -1.97 -30.59
CA SER A 455 17.67 -1.10 -30.64
C SER A 455 18.10 0.37 -30.70
N ALA A 456 17.14 1.30 -30.80
CA ALA A 456 17.46 2.73 -30.73
C ALA A 456 17.96 3.18 -29.34
N PHE A 457 17.56 2.48 -28.27
CA PHE A 457 17.79 2.89 -26.88
C PHE A 457 18.78 1.99 -26.12
N ALA A 458 19.10 0.82 -26.66
CA ALA A 458 19.98 -0.13 -26.02
C ALA A 458 20.79 -0.92 -27.05
N LYS A 459 22.08 -1.07 -26.77
CA LYS A 459 22.98 -1.99 -27.47
C LYS A 459 23.73 -2.83 -26.44
N ALA A 460 23.49 -4.13 -26.43
CA ALA A 460 24.16 -5.04 -25.50
C ALA A 460 24.75 -6.24 -26.23
N ASN A 461 25.90 -6.72 -25.77
CA ASN A 461 26.56 -7.92 -26.27
C ASN A 461 27.08 -8.74 -25.09
N ILE A 462 26.75 -10.03 -25.08
CA ILE A 462 27.20 -11.01 -24.10
C ILE A 462 27.86 -12.16 -24.85
N SER A 463 29.01 -12.64 -24.35
CA SER A 463 29.77 -13.74 -24.95
C SER A 463 30.63 -14.45 -23.89
N GLY A 464 31.04 -15.69 -24.13
CA GLY A 464 31.90 -16.46 -23.21
C GLY A 464 31.18 -17.66 -22.57
N SER A 465 31.86 -18.39 -21.69
CA SER A 465 31.27 -19.53 -20.99
C SER A 465 30.33 -19.06 -19.87
N THR A 466 29.35 -19.85 -19.45
CA THR A 466 28.50 -19.50 -18.28
C THR A 466 29.29 -19.24 -17.00
N ASP A 467 30.45 -19.86 -16.82
CA ASP A 467 31.37 -19.59 -15.70
C ASP A 467 32.21 -18.30 -15.87
N ASN A 468 32.21 -17.69 -17.06
CA ASN A 468 33.03 -16.52 -17.41
C ASN A 468 32.50 -15.83 -18.69
N MET A 469 31.36 -15.16 -18.56
CA MET A 469 30.73 -14.36 -19.60
C MET A 469 31.28 -12.94 -19.56
N ASN A 470 31.70 -12.40 -20.69
CA ASN A 470 31.93 -10.98 -20.86
C ASN A 470 30.63 -10.32 -21.33
N TYR A 471 30.29 -9.17 -20.78
CA TYR A 471 29.18 -8.35 -21.24
C TYR A 471 29.61 -6.90 -21.45
N GLN A 472 28.98 -6.26 -22.42
CA GLN A 472 29.02 -4.83 -22.65
C GLN A 472 27.61 -4.36 -22.99
N ALA A 473 27.14 -3.29 -22.37
CA ALA A 473 25.84 -2.70 -22.63
C ALA A 473 25.93 -1.17 -22.66
N GLN A 474 25.22 -0.57 -23.60
CA GLN A 474 25.04 0.87 -23.75
C GLN A 474 23.53 1.12 -23.74
N LEU A 475 23.11 2.10 -22.96
CA LEU A 475 21.71 2.44 -22.72
C LEU A 475 21.57 3.96 -22.87
N ASP A 476 20.68 4.38 -23.75
CA ASP A 476 20.18 5.76 -23.82
C ASP A 476 18.82 5.75 -23.12
N LEU A 477 18.80 6.21 -21.87
CA LEU A 477 17.61 6.20 -21.01
C LEU A 477 16.57 7.19 -21.51
N ALA A 478 16.98 8.31 -22.11
CA ALA A 478 16.06 9.27 -22.72
C ALA A 478 15.38 8.65 -23.95
N LYS A 479 16.15 7.90 -24.76
CA LYS A 479 15.61 7.15 -25.88
C LYS A 479 14.75 5.99 -25.42
N MET A 480 15.08 5.32 -24.33
CA MET A 480 14.24 4.28 -23.74
C MET A 480 12.91 4.86 -23.26
N GLN A 481 12.93 5.98 -22.53
CA GLN A 481 11.72 6.66 -22.07
C GLN A 481 10.87 7.15 -23.25
N SER A 482 11.50 7.68 -24.30
CA SER A 482 10.80 8.20 -25.47
C SER A 482 10.41 7.17 -26.52
N ASP A 483 11.04 5.98 -26.59
CA ASP A 483 10.66 4.91 -27.51
C ASP A 483 9.78 3.86 -26.82
N VAL A 484 10.14 3.43 -25.61
CA VAL A 484 9.44 2.37 -24.85
C VAL A 484 8.38 2.94 -23.91
N GLY A 485 8.68 4.07 -23.24
CA GLY A 485 7.75 4.73 -22.31
C GLY A 485 6.47 5.28 -22.98
N GLN A 486 6.42 5.27 -24.31
CA GLN A 486 5.21 5.54 -25.10
C GLN A 486 4.18 4.40 -25.00
N PHE A 487 4.65 3.17 -24.82
CA PHE A 487 3.87 1.93 -24.88
C PHE A 487 3.54 1.40 -23.48
N ILE A 488 4.52 1.44 -22.59
CA ILE A 488 4.43 0.97 -21.20
C ILE A 488 4.78 2.08 -20.22
N ASP A 489 4.22 2.03 -19.02
CA ASP A 489 4.54 3.00 -17.98
C ASP A 489 5.89 2.67 -17.33
N ILE A 490 6.83 3.61 -17.38
CA ILE A 490 8.16 3.49 -16.79
C ILE A 490 8.25 4.54 -15.68
N LYS A 491 8.27 4.07 -14.42
CA LYS A 491 8.35 4.91 -13.23
C LYS A 491 9.50 4.43 -12.33
N PRO A 492 10.36 5.33 -11.79
CA PRO A 492 10.42 6.78 -12.07
C PRO A 492 10.81 7.08 -13.53
N GLN A 493 10.61 8.32 -14.00
CA GLN A 493 11.06 8.72 -15.34
C GLN A 493 12.58 8.87 -15.33
N LEU A 494 13.23 8.34 -16.38
CA LEU A 494 14.69 8.30 -16.48
C LEU A 494 15.16 8.97 -17.77
N SER A 495 16.25 9.73 -17.69
CA SER A 495 17.01 10.21 -18.85
C SER A 495 18.51 10.13 -18.60
N GLY A 496 19.32 10.32 -19.65
CA GLY A 496 20.78 10.22 -19.63
C GLY A 496 21.29 8.94 -20.28
N ASP A 497 22.59 8.72 -20.19
CA ASP A 497 23.26 7.56 -20.79
C ASP A 497 23.89 6.68 -19.72
N ALA A 498 23.87 5.37 -19.92
CA ALA A 498 24.55 4.40 -19.09
C ALA A 498 25.35 3.40 -19.94
N ASN A 499 26.62 3.20 -19.58
CA ASN A 499 27.51 2.24 -20.18
C ASN A 499 27.95 1.25 -19.11
N LEU A 500 27.79 -0.04 -19.35
CA LEU A 500 28.15 -1.13 -18.44
C LEU A 500 29.08 -2.09 -19.16
N ALA A 501 30.14 -2.53 -18.51
CA ALA A 501 31.02 -3.56 -19.03
C ALA A 501 31.59 -4.40 -17.90
N GLY A 502 31.78 -5.69 -18.12
CA GLY A 502 32.38 -6.54 -17.11
C GLY A 502 32.31 -8.02 -17.43
N LYS A 503 32.50 -8.80 -16.37
CA LYS A 503 32.43 -10.25 -16.38
C LYS A 503 31.32 -10.72 -15.46
N ALA A 504 30.66 -11.79 -15.86
CA ALA A 504 29.62 -12.44 -15.09
C ALA A 504 29.82 -13.95 -15.13
N ALA A 505 29.40 -14.63 -14.07
CA ALA A 505 29.31 -16.08 -14.04
C ALA A 505 27.95 -16.46 -13.49
N PHE A 506 27.27 -17.40 -14.13
CA PHE A 506 25.99 -17.94 -13.70
C PHE A 506 26.12 -19.45 -13.50
N SER A 507 25.95 -19.90 -12.27
CA SER A 507 26.04 -21.33 -11.93
C SER A 507 25.12 -21.64 -10.76
N LYS A 508 24.33 -22.72 -10.87
CA LYS A 508 23.45 -23.23 -9.80
C LYS A 508 22.50 -22.17 -9.19
N GLY A 509 21.93 -21.30 -10.03
CA GLY A 509 21.02 -20.24 -9.59
C GLY A 509 21.71 -19.04 -8.91
N ILE A 510 23.05 -18.94 -9.02
CA ILE A 510 23.84 -17.84 -8.49
C ILE A 510 24.46 -17.08 -9.65
N LEU A 511 24.14 -15.79 -9.77
CA LEU A 511 24.78 -14.85 -10.69
C LEU A 511 25.84 -14.05 -9.94
N SER A 512 27.11 -14.22 -10.28
CA SER A 512 28.17 -13.30 -9.84
C SER A 512 28.55 -12.37 -10.98
N SER A 513 28.86 -11.11 -10.67
CA SER A 513 29.27 -10.13 -11.66
C SER A 513 30.25 -9.13 -11.09
N THR A 514 31.31 -8.86 -11.85
CA THR A 514 32.32 -7.87 -11.55
C THR A 514 32.53 -7.00 -12.78
N GLY A 515 32.44 -5.69 -12.64
CA GLY A 515 32.51 -4.79 -13.78
C GLY A 515 32.63 -3.33 -13.42
N THR A 516 32.45 -2.50 -14.45
CA THR A 516 32.36 -1.05 -14.34
C THR A 516 31.10 -0.54 -15.01
N GLY A 517 30.57 0.55 -14.47
CA GLY A 517 29.48 1.31 -15.04
C GLY A 517 29.86 2.79 -15.09
N ASN A 518 29.51 3.47 -16.18
CA ASN A 518 29.61 4.92 -16.29
C ASN A 518 28.25 5.47 -16.70
N MET A 519 27.83 6.54 -16.05
CA MET A 519 26.59 7.22 -16.39
C MET A 519 26.85 8.70 -16.62
N THR A 520 26.14 9.30 -17.56
CA THR A 520 26.27 10.72 -17.92
C THR A 520 24.90 11.37 -18.04
N ASN A 521 24.76 12.56 -17.47
CA ASN A 521 23.54 13.36 -17.47
C ASN A 521 22.30 12.57 -17.04
N VAL A 522 22.43 11.76 -15.99
CA VAL A 522 21.31 10.97 -15.49
C VAL A 522 20.36 11.86 -14.73
N VAL A 523 19.10 11.87 -15.15
CA VAL A 523 18.02 12.54 -14.42
C VAL A 523 16.97 11.52 -14.04
N VAL A 524 16.57 11.54 -12.77
CA VAL A 524 15.51 10.70 -12.21
C VAL A 524 14.40 11.60 -11.69
N VAL A 525 13.23 11.52 -12.31
CA VAL A 525 12.03 12.25 -11.86
C VAL A 525 11.06 11.26 -11.20
N PHE A 526 10.86 11.44 -9.90
CA PHE A 526 9.99 10.60 -9.09
C PHE A 526 8.51 10.97 -9.30
N PRO A 527 7.56 10.06 -8.99
CA PRO A 527 6.13 10.33 -9.12
C PRO A 527 5.62 11.52 -8.29
N ASP A 528 6.32 11.91 -7.22
CA ASP A 528 6.02 13.07 -6.39
C ASP A 528 6.57 14.39 -6.95
N GLY A 529 7.18 14.37 -8.14
CA GLY A 529 7.75 15.53 -8.82
C GLY A 529 9.16 15.90 -8.38
N LYS A 530 9.75 15.18 -7.41
CA LYS A 530 11.14 15.41 -7.02
C LYS A 530 12.08 14.89 -8.09
N GLU A 531 13.22 15.56 -8.23
CA GLU A 531 14.20 15.28 -9.28
C GLU A 531 15.60 15.14 -8.71
N ILE A 532 16.32 14.10 -9.16
CA ILE A 532 17.75 13.96 -8.96
C ILE A 532 18.43 14.08 -10.32
N SER A 533 19.39 15.00 -10.42
CA SER A 533 20.24 15.17 -11.60
C SER A 533 21.70 14.86 -11.23
N GLU A 534 22.29 13.91 -11.93
CA GLU A 534 23.68 13.47 -11.79
C GLU A 534 24.43 13.66 -13.13
N PRO A 535 25.27 14.70 -13.26
CA PRO A 535 25.98 14.98 -14.51
C PRO A 535 26.94 13.86 -14.92
N SER A 536 27.61 13.21 -13.96
CA SER A 536 28.48 12.09 -14.26
C SER A 536 28.74 11.23 -13.03
N SER A 537 28.53 9.92 -13.18
CA SER A 537 28.92 8.95 -12.17
C SER A 537 29.65 7.77 -12.79
N SER A 538 30.51 7.14 -11.99
CA SER A 538 31.13 5.86 -12.32
C SER A 538 31.04 4.92 -11.13
N VAL A 539 30.92 3.63 -11.41
CA VAL A 539 30.90 2.58 -10.41
C VAL A 539 31.82 1.46 -10.84
N LYS A 540 32.65 0.97 -9.93
CA LYS A 540 33.30 -0.34 -10.06
C LYS A 540 32.65 -1.26 -9.04
N TYR A 541 32.13 -2.40 -9.48
CA TYR A 541 31.34 -3.27 -8.61
C TYR A 541 31.78 -4.73 -8.69
N ASP A 542 31.49 -5.44 -7.61
CA ASP A 542 31.54 -6.88 -7.49
C ASP A 542 30.36 -7.37 -6.64
N PHE A 543 29.45 -8.11 -7.24
CA PHE A 543 28.26 -8.63 -6.55
C PHE A 543 27.98 -10.09 -6.89
N THR A 544 27.16 -10.72 -6.04
CA THR A 544 26.56 -12.02 -6.23
C THR A 544 25.06 -11.93 -5.94
N SER A 545 24.22 -12.39 -6.85
CA SER A 545 22.78 -12.54 -6.70
C SER A 545 22.42 -14.02 -6.64
N ASP A 546 21.97 -14.48 -5.48
CA ASP A 546 21.48 -15.85 -5.28
C ASP A 546 19.96 -15.87 -5.43
N PHE A 547 19.48 -16.48 -6.52
CA PHE A 547 18.05 -16.56 -6.82
C PHE A 547 17.35 -17.67 -6.02
N ASN A 548 18.09 -18.62 -5.44
CA ASN A 548 17.51 -19.68 -4.60
C ASN A 548 17.03 -19.11 -3.27
N ILE A 549 17.84 -18.25 -2.65
CA ILE A 549 17.49 -17.56 -1.39
C ILE A 549 16.99 -16.12 -1.61
N LYS A 550 16.91 -15.66 -2.88
CA LYS A 550 16.47 -14.32 -3.28
C LYS A 550 17.25 -13.22 -2.58
N GLN A 551 18.58 -13.25 -2.65
CA GLN A 551 19.48 -12.31 -1.98
C GLN A 551 20.56 -11.76 -2.91
N LEU A 552 20.75 -10.44 -2.90
CA LEU A 552 21.89 -9.75 -3.49
C LEU A 552 22.95 -9.50 -2.43
N THR A 553 24.19 -9.89 -2.70
CA THR A 553 25.37 -9.61 -1.90
C THR A 553 26.35 -8.78 -2.71
N ILE A 554 26.56 -7.55 -2.31
CA ILE A 554 27.56 -6.64 -2.89
C ILE A 554 28.85 -6.83 -2.10
N ARG A 555 29.83 -7.53 -2.67
CA ARG A 555 31.16 -7.70 -2.07
C ARG A 555 31.89 -6.37 -2.03
N SER A 556 31.85 -5.64 -3.14
CA SER A 556 32.31 -4.26 -3.21
C SER A 556 31.55 -3.45 -4.24
N ALA A 557 31.39 -2.14 -3.98
CA ALA A 557 31.01 -1.18 -5.00
C ALA A 557 31.66 0.18 -4.71
N ASP A 558 32.64 0.56 -5.53
CA ASP A 558 33.30 1.86 -5.48
C ASP A 558 32.54 2.82 -6.41
N ILE A 559 31.72 3.68 -5.82
CA ILE A 559 30.85 4.62 -6.53
C ILE A 559 31.49 6.01 -6.44
N THR A 560 31.66 6.68 -7.58
CA THR A 560 32.06 8.08 -7.67
C THR A 560 30.96 8.85 -8.40
N ALA A 561 30.45 9.90 -7.78
CA ALA A 561 29.32 10.72 -8.26
C ALA A 561 29.60 12.20 -7.95
N ALA A 562 28.72 13.12 -8.37
CA ALA A 562 28.91 14.55 -8.12
C ALA A 562 29.13 14.91 -6.63
N PRO A 563 28.40 14.30 -5.66
CA PRO A 563 28.65 14.53 -4.25
C PRO A 563 29.99 13.98 -3.75
N GLY A 564 30.60 13.00 -4.41
CA GLY A 564 31.87 12.41 -3.96
C GLY A 564 31.91 10.90 -4.14
N LYS A 565 32.60 10.20 -3.22
CA LYS A 565 32.84 8.76 -3.28
C LYS A 565 32.12 8.00 -2.18
N ILE A 566 31.55 6.85 -2.53
CA ILE A 566 30.94 5.88 -1.61
C ILE A 566 31.46 4.50 -1.96
N ASN A 567 32.07 3.81 -1.00
CA ASN A 567 32.58 2.46 -1.18
C ASN A 567 31.76 1.49 -0.32
N LEU A 568 30.90 0.70 -0.95
CA LEU A 568 30.14 -0.36 -0.29
C LEU A 568 31.01 -1.60 -0.10
N ARG A 569 30.84 -2.30 1.03
CA ARG A 569 31.53 -3.56 1.33
C ARG A 569 30.60 -4.54 2.01
N ASP A 570 30.70 -5.83 1.66
CA ASP A 570 29.98 -6.94 2.32
C ASP A 570 28.51 -6.61 2.65
N SER A 571 27.82 -5.97 1.70
CA SER A 571 26.46 -5.49 1.85
C SER A 571 25.48 -6.51 1.29
N MET A 572 24.32 -6.69 1.94
CA MET A 572 23.30 -7.68 1.60
C MET A 572 21.96 -6.98 1.44
N ILE A 573 21.23 -7.30 0.37
CA ILE A 573 19.92 -6.72 0.06
C ILE A 573 18.99 -7.87 -0.40
N PRO A 574 17.84 -8.10 0.26
CA PRO A 574 16.89 -9.11 -0.20
C PRO A 574 16.22 -8.69 -1.51
N LEU A 575 16.01 -9.64 -2.43
CA LEU A 575 15.39 -9.44 -3.75
C LEU A 575 13.86 -9.59 -3.73
N SER A 576 13.27 -9.93 -2.58
CA SER A 576 11.83 -10.00 -2.38
C SER A 576 11.49 -9.70 -0.93
N GLU A 577 10.25 -9.29 -0.67
CA GLU A 577 9.69 -9.12 0.68
C GLU A 577 9.50 -10.49 1.36
N GLN A 578 10.59 -11.13 1.76
CA GLN A 578 10.54 -12.34 2.58
C GLN A 578 10.51 -11.98 4.06
N PRO A 579 9.78 -12.73 4.91
CA PRO A 579 9.68 -12.47 6.35
C PRO A 579 10.99 -12.50 7.13
N ASN A 580 12.09 -13.00 6.54
CA ASN A 580 13.39 -13.15 7.19
C ASN A 580 14.55 -12.46 6.45
N GLY A 581 14.26 -11.65 5.43
CA GLY A 581 15.29 -10.94 4.67
C GLY A 581 16.00 -9.90 5.53
N GLN A 582 17.33 -10.01 5.65
CA GLN A 582 18.15 -9.00 6.32
C GLN A 582 18.82 -8.10 5.29
N THR A 583 18.58 -6.80 5.39
CA THR A 583 19.38 -5.80 4.69
C THR A 583 20.58 -5.45 5.55
N LYS A 584 21.78 -5.42 4.97
CA LYS A 584 23.01 -4.99 5.62
C LYS A 584 23.76 -4.09 4.65
N ILE A 585 24.03 -2.86 5.06
CA ILE A 585 24.82 -1.89 4.29
C ILE A 585 26.02 -1.50 5.13
N ASN A 586 27.22 -1.72 4.61
CA ASN A 586 28.43 -1.12 5.16
C ASN A 586 29.07 -0.27 4.08
N ALA A 587 29.34 0.99 4.41
CA ALA A 587 29.86 1.96 3.47
C ALA A 587 30.96 2.80 4.11
N ASP A 588 32.01 3.08 3.36
CA ASP A 588 32.89 4.23 3.61
C ASP A 588 32.48 5.34 2.65
N MET A 589 32.43 6.58 3.13
CA MET A 589 32.02 7.73 2.32
C MET A 589 33.04 8.87 2.42
N ALA A 590 33.17 9.64 1.34
CA ALA A 590 33.89 10.90 1.28
C ALA A 590 33.11 11.84 0.34
N ILE A 591 32.32 12.75 0.90
CA ILE A 591 31.36 13.58 0.16
C ILE A 591 31.51 15.07 0.44
N ASP A 592 31.10 15.88 -0.53
CA ASP A 592 30.84 17.31 -0.44
C ASP A 592 29.38 17.52 -0.03
N LEU A 593 29.17 18.24 1.07
CA LEU A 593 27.87 18.44 1.69
C LEU A 593 26.98 19.41 0.89
N ALA A 594 27.56 20.36 0.14
CA ALA A 594 26.77 21.27 -0.69
C ALA A 594 26.19 20.53 -1.90
N LYS A 595 26.99 19.64 -2.50
CA LYS A 595 26.55 18.83 -3.64
C LYS A 595 25.59 17.70 -3.24
N SER A 596 25.61 17.24 -1.98
CA SER A 596 24.68 16.20 -1.49
C SER A 596 23.28 16.71 -1.17
N LEU A 597 23.07 18.04 -1.08
CA LEU A 597 21.77 18.63 -0.73
C LEU A 597 20.63 18.20 -1.65
N ASN A 598 20.88 18.01 -2.95
CA ASN A 598 19.83 17.58 -3.88
C ASN A 598 19.31 16.18 -3.51
N TYR A 599 20.22 15.26 -3.18
CA TYR A 599 19.88 13.91 -2.73
C TYR A 599 19.18 13.94 -1.37
N LEU A 600 19.69 14.72 -0.42
CA LEU A 600 19.08 14.84 0.91
C LEU A 600 17.66 15.39 0.84
N ARG A 601 17.41 16.44 0.06
CA ARG A 601 16.06 17.02 -0.12
C ARG A 601 15.10 16.07 -0.84
N THR A 602 15.62 15.15 -1.65
CA THR A 602 14.78 14.15 -2.33
C THR A 602 14.26 13.09 -1.36
N PHE A 603 15.15 12.58 -0.49
CA PHE A 603 14.86 11.44 0.39
C PHE A 603 14.56 11.80 1.85
N THR A 604 14.63 13.08 2.24
CA THR A 604 14.40 13.54 3.62
C THR A 604 13.62 14.87 3.66
N THR A 605 13.17 15.28 4.85
CA THR A 605 12.48 16.56 5.09
C THR A 605 13.45 17.72 5.38
N PHE A 606 14.63 17.74 4.75
CA PHE A 606 15.62 18.79 4.95
C PHE A 606 15.08 20.16 4.49
N ASP A 607 15.28 21.20 5.30
CA ASP A 607 14.74 22.55 5.04
C ASP A 607 15.22 23.10 3.68
N PRO A 608 14.31 23.52 2.78
CA PRO A 608 14.67 24.05 1.47
C PRO A 608 15.41 25.40 1.52
N GLN A 609 15.24 26.18 2.60
CA GLN A 609 15.92 27.47 2.79
C GLN A 609 17.33 27.30 3.38
N ALA A 610 17.62 26.17 4.02
CA ALA A 610 18.93 25.89 4.59
C ALA A 610 19.94 25.57 3.49
N GLN A 611 21.12 26.19 3.55
CA GLN A 611 22.28 25.77 2.78
C GLN A 611 23.30 25.11 3.72
N MET A 612 23.98 24.10 3.19
CA MET A 612 25.00 23.34 3.91
C MET A 612 26.24 23.22 3.04
N SER A 613 27.42 23.40 3.61
CA SER A 613 28.70 23.20 2.93
C SER A 613 29.71 22.50 3.82
N GLY A 614 30.80 22.03 3.22
CA GLY A 614 31.87 21.29 3.88
C GLY A 614 32.08 19.93 3.25
N THR A 615 33.05 19.17 3.76
CA THR A 615 33.30 17.80 3.31
C THR A 615 33.17 16.83 4.47
N ALA A 616 32.53 15.69 4.26
CA ALA A 616 32.33 14.64 5.26
C ALA A 616 32.98 13.34 4.81
N GLN A 617 33.77 12.73 5.69
CA GLN A 617 34.44 11.45 5.46
C GLN A 617 34.27 10.52 6.65
N GLY A 618 33.84 9.28 6.43
CA GLY A 618 33.62 8.34 7.53
C GLY A 618 32.99 7.03 7.10
N ASP A 619 32.63 6.22 8.09
CA ASP A 619 31.94 4.95 7.89
C ASP A 619 30.46 5.00 8.30
N ILE A 620 29.64 4.20 7.63
CA ILE A 620 28.24 3.96 7.97
C ILE A 620 27.99 2.46 7.94
N SER A 621 27.35 1.95 8.98
CA SER A 621 26.81 0.60 9.04
C SER A 621 25.32 0.67 9.35
N LEU A 622 24.53 -0.05 8.56
CA LEU A 622 23.08 -0.16 8.70
C LEU A 622 22.71 -1.64 8.56
N ALA A 623 21.99 -2.19 9.53
CA ALA A 623 21.39 -3.50 9.43
C ALA A 623 19.89 -3.38 9.71
N ILE A 624 19.07 -3.90 8.79
CA ILE A 624 17.62 -3.92 8.92
C ILE A 624 17.20 -5.38 8.90
N LYS A 625 16.52 -5.81 9.96
CA LYS A 625 15.89 -7.12 10.03
C LYS A 625 14.48 -6.93 10.57
N ASP A 626 13.49 -7.37 9.81
CA ASP A 626 12.08 -7.13 10.09
C ASP A 626 11.77 -5.63 10.22
N LYS A 627 11.36 -5.17 11.39
CA LYS A 627 11.10 -3.75 11.71
C LYS A 627 12.16 -3.14 12.64
N VAL A 628 13.28 -3.85 12.82
CA VAL A 628 14.41 -3.45 13.67
C VAL A 628 15.55 -2.93 12.80
N ILE A 629 16.03 -1.74 13.12
CA ILE A 629 17.11 -1.05 12.44
C ILE A 629 18.26 -0.85 13.43
N ASP A 630 19.40 -1.46 13.15
CA ASP A 630 20.68 -1.15 13.82
C ASP A 630 21.47 -0.20 12.93
N ALA A 631 21.80 1.00 13.43
CA ALA A 631 22.52 2.02 12.70
C ALA A 631 23.73 2.49 13.52
N ALA A 632 24.90 2.50 12.90
CA ALA A 632 26.14 2.89 13.55
C ALA A 632 27.10 3.63 12.61
N THR A 633 27.89 4.53 13.18
CA THR A 633 29.09 5.09 12.58
C THR A 633 30.17 5.19 13.64
N ARG A 634 31.37 4.67 13.35
CA ARG A 634 32.51 4.79 14.27
C ARG A 634 32.99 6.23 14.31
N GLN A 635 33.13 6.85 13.14
CA GLN A 635 33.46 8.25 13.02
C GLN A 635 33.10 8.81 11.63
N ILE A 636 32.41 9.94 11.60
CA ILE A 636 32.32 10.85 10.45
C ILE A 636 33.07 12.12 10.80
N ALA A 637 34.18 12.36 10.12
CA ALA A 637 34.95 13.59 10.17
C ALA A 637 34.43 14.57 9.11
N VAL A 638 33.95 15.72 9.56
CA VAL A 638 33.50 16.83 8.72
C VAL A 638 34.53 17.94 8.79
N LYS A 639 34.90 18.54 7.65
CA LYS A 639 35.79 19.70 7.57
C LYS A 639 35.06 20.89 6.96
N ASN A 640 35.33 22.08 7.47
CA ASN A 640 34.77 23.35 7.00
C ASN A 640 33.23 23.32 6.89
N PHE A 641 32.57 22.78 7.91
CA PHE A 641 31.12 22.74 7.96
C PHE A 641 30.57 24.17 8.03
N ALA A 642 29.59 24.47 7.20
CA ALA A 642 28.77 25.66 7.36
C ALA A 642 27.30 25.32 7.15
N LEU A 643 26.44 25.82 8.04
CA LEU A 643 24.99 25.79 7.90
C LEU A 643 24.49 27.24 7.89
N THR A 644 23.76 27.63 6.85
CA THR A 644 23.28 29.00 6.68
C THR A 644 21.78 29.03 6.42
N TYR A 645 21.13 30.03 7.00
CA TYR A 645 19.74 30.38 6.74
C TYR A 645 19.67 31.84 6.25
N PRO A 646 18.72 32.20 5.38
CA PRO A 646 18.56 33.57 4.89
C PRO A 646 18.40 34.58 6.04
N GLY A 647 19.19 35.66 6.02
CA GLY A 647 19.13 36.73 7.02
C GLY A 647 19.73 36.40 8.39
N GLN A 648 20.34 35.21 8.56
CA GLN A 648 20.93 34.77 9.83
C GLN A 648 22.44 34.60 9.71
N LYS A 649 23.15 34.69 10.86
CA LYS A 649 24.59 34.44 10.90
C LYS A 649 24.87 32.95 10.63
N PRO A 650 25.79 32.61 9.70
CA PRO A 650 26.23 31.24 9.47
C PRO A 650 26.71 30.55 10.74
N PHE A 651 26.31 29.29 10.94
CA PHE A 651 26.96 28.39 11.89
C PHE A 651 28.11 27.69 11.18
N THR A 652 29.35 27.93 11.62
CA THR A 652 30.56 27.37 10.99
C THR A 652 31.39 26.57 11.96
N GLN A 653 31.97 25.45 11.51
CA GLN A 653 32.91 24.64 12.27
C GLN A 653 34.09 24.25 11.38
N GLU A 654 35.32 24.49 11.84
CA GLU A 654 36.54 24.08 11.14
C GLU A 654 36.59 22.55 10.98
N PHE A 655 36.25 21.83 12.05
CA PHE A 655 36.08 20.38 12.03
C PHE A 655 34.91 19.95 12.91
N MET A 656 34.31 18.81 12.59
CA MET A 656 33.39 18.08 13.47
C MET A 656 33.65 16.59 13.35
N ASN A 657 33.67 15.88 14.48
CA ASN A 657 33.72 14.42 14.50
C ASN A 657 32.44 13.88 15.13
N LEU A 658 31.73 13.04 14.38
CA LEU A 658 30.46 12.44 14.78
C LEU A 658 30.66 10.93 14.98
N ALA A 659 30.14 10.37 16.06
CA ALA A 659 30.04 8.93 16.26
C ALA A 659 28.66 8.58 16.83
N PHE A 660 28.08 7.50 16.33
CA PHE A 660 26.70 7.12 16.65
C PHE A 660 26.57 5.59 16.70
N ASN A 661 25.81 5.08 17.68
CA ASN A 661 25.38 3.69 17.71
C ASN A 661 23.96 3.64 18.30
N GLY A 662 23.00 3.15 17.51
CA GLY A 662 21.62 3.05 17.93
C GLY A 662 20.86 1.90 17.29
N ARG A 663 19.86 1.42 18.01
CA ARG A 663 18.93 0.36 17.60
C ARG A 663 17.50 0.88 17.71
N PHE A 664 16.70 0.67 16.68
CA PHE A 664 15.34 1.20 16.55
C PHE A 664 14.37 0.07 16.18
N ASP A 665 13.40 -0.22 17.04
CA ASP A 665 12.24 -1.05 16.72
C ASP A 665 11.08 -0.14 16.30
N THR A 666 10.88 -0.04 15.00
CA THR A 666 9.86 0.82 14.40
C THR A 666 8.44 0.30 14.60
N ALA A 667 8.26 -1.01 14.82
CA ALA A 667 6.94 -1.60 15.09
C ALA A 667 6.40 -1.15 16.44
N ASN A 668 7.27 -1.11 17.43
CA ASN A 668 6.92 -0.76 18.80
C ASN A 668 7.24 0.69 19.16
N SER A 669 7.83 1.46 18.23
CA SER A 669 8.34 2.82 18.48
C SER A 669 9.35 2.86 19.64
N ILE A 670 10.15 1.80 19.80
CA ILE A 670 11.17 1.64 20.85
C ILE A 670 12.53 1.92 20.24
N TYR A 671 13.43 2.54 21.00
CA TYR A 671 14.80 2.76 20.54
C TYR A 671 15.81 2.81 21.69
N ASN A 672 17.06 2.48 21.37
CA ASN A 672 18.20 2.59 22.26
C ASN A 672 19.37 3.18 21.48
N ILE A 673 19.77 4.40 21.84
CA ILE A 673 20.97 5.08 21.35
C ILE A 673 22.02 4.93 22.45
N GLU A 674 22.91 3.96 22.28
CA GLU A 674 23.97 3.63 23.24
C GLU A 674 25.06 4.70 23.25
N LYS A 675 25.33 5.29 22.08
CA LYS A 675 26.36 6.29 21.90
C LYS A 675 25.90 7.36 20.92
N LEU A 676 25.93 8.60 21.37
CA LEU A 676 25.90 9.80 20.56
C LEU A 676 27.12 10.64 20.94
N SER A 677 27.98 10.97 19.99
CA SER A 677 29.16 11.80 20.22
C SER A 677 29.34 12.79 19.08
N LEU A 678 29.50 14.06 19.42
CA LEU A 678 29.88 15.14 18.51
C LEU A 678 31.06 15.88 19.14
N THR A 679 32.11 16.16 18.38
CA THR A 679 33.25 16.96 18.85
C THR A 679 33.67 17.95 17.77
N SER A 680 33.55 19.23 18.06
CA SER A 680 33.97 20.37 17.25
C SER A 680 34.65 21.43 18.14
N PRO A 681 35.27 22.48 17.57
CA PRO A 681 35.86 23.57 18.36
C PRO A 681 34.89 24.26 19.33
N GLN A 682 33.62 24.40 18.94
CA GLN A 682 32.62 25.16 19.72
C GLN A 682 31.59 24.27 20.41
N ILE A 683 31.49 22.98 20.07
CA ILE A 683 30.50 22.05 20.61
C ILE A 683 31.13 20.67 20.80
N LYS A 684 31.08 20.16 22.03
CA LYS A 684 31.39 18.77 22.37
C LYS A 684 30.20 18.17 23.08
N LEU A 685 29.59 17.13 22.51
CA LEU A 685 28.42 16.47 23.05
C LEU A 685 28.69 14.97 23.17
N THR A 686 28.32 14.38 24.29
CA THR A 686 28.34 12.92 24.49
C THR A 686 27.11 12.48 25.28
N GLY A 687 26.42 11.43 24.84
CA GLY A 687 25.25 10.96 25.58
C GLY A 687 24.66 9.65 25.08
N ASN A 688 23.60 9.25 25.76
CA ASN A 688 22.75 8.10 25.43
C ASN A 688 21.28 8.46 25.58
N LEU A 689 20.42 7.74 24.87
CA LEU A 689 18.97 7.93 24.91
C LEU A 689 18.27 6.58 24.76
N THR A 690 17.28 6.32 25.59
CA THR A 690 16.48 5.09 25.55
C THR A 690 15.00 5.43 25.53
N ASN A 691 14.23 4.64 24.80
CA ASN A 691 12.79 4.64 24.80
C ASN A 691 12.32 3.20 24.78
N ALA A 692 11.94 2.66 25.93
CA ALA A 692 11.67 1.23 26.11
C ALA A 692 10.30 0.99 26.72
N GLN A 693 9.66 -0.13 26.36
CA GLN A 693 8.41 -0.54 27.00
C GLN A 693 8.67 -1.09 28.40
N THR A 694 7.86 -0.66 29.37
CA THR A 694 7.88 -1.11 30.77
C THR A 694 6.45 -1.42 31.20
N GLY A 695 6.03 -2.69 31.09
CA GLY A 695 4.64 -3.09 31.28
C GLY A 695 3.73 -2.52 30.19
N GLN A 696 2.68 -1.79 30.58
CA GLN A 696 1.78 -1.05 29.67
C GLN A 696 2.26 0.37 29.31
N ASN A 697 3.37 0.80 29.91
CA ASN A 697 3.94 2.12 29.71
C ASN A 697 5.16 2.09 28.78
N ILE A 698 5.52 3.25 28.26
CA ILE A 698 6.80 3.55 27.65
C ILE A 698 7.59 4.43 28.62
N LYS A 699 8.87 4.12 28.81
CA LYS A 699 9.82 4.93 29.55
C LYS A 699 10.86 5.49 28.57
N THR A 700 10.87 6.81 28.43
CA THR A 700 11.90 7.55 27.69
C THR A 700 12.87 8.17 28.68
N GLU A 701 14.17 7.99 28.49
CA GLU A 701 15.19 8.64 29.30
C GLU A 701 16.43 8.98 28.47
N GLY A 702 17.18 9.97 28.91
CA GLY A 702 18.42 10.36 28.25
C GLY A 702 19.35 11.10 29.18
N ASN A 703 20.65 10.94 28.94
CA ASN A 703 21.71 11.66 29.63
C ASN A 703 22.70 12.18 28.60
N ILE A 704 22.85 13.50 28.54
CA ILE A 704 23.68 14.20 27.58
C ILE A 704 24.60 15.15 28.32
N LYS A 705 25.91 14.96 28.21
CA LYS A 705 26.91 15.94 28.61
C LYS A 705 27.27 16.79 27.40
N ALA A 706 27.24 18.10 27.55
CA ALA A 706 27.60 19.04 26.49
C ALA A 706 28.52 20.15 27.01
N ASP A 707 29.66 20.33 26.34
CA ASP A 707 30.51 21.51 26.44
C ASP A 707 30.27 22.37 25.19
N TYR A 708 29.84 23.62 25.32
CA TYR A 708 29.42 24.40 24.15
C TYR A 708 29.61 25.91 24.33
N ASN A 709 29.83 26.59 23.21
CA ASN A 709 29.80 28.05 23.13
C ASN A 709 28.38 28.52 22.77
N LEU A 710 27.77 29.35 23.62
CA LEU A 710 26.40 29.82 23.44
C LEU A 710 26.19 30.64 22.17
N ALA A 711 27.18 31.43 21.75
CA ALA A 711 27.06 32.20 20.51
C ALA A 711 26.99 31.26 19.28
N ALA A 712 27.75 30.16 19.32
CA ALA A 712 27.72 29.13 18.28
C ALA A 712 26.43 28.31 18.30
N VAL A 713 25.94 27.90 19.48
CA VAL A 713 24.67 27.17 19.59
C VAL A 713 23.50 28.07 19.17
N SER A 714 23.50 29.34 19.58
CA SER A 714 22.44 30.31 19.24
C SER A 714 22.32 30.55 17.73
N SER A 715 23.42 30.49 16.97
CA SER A 715 23.35 30.59 15.50
C SER A 715 22.84 29.30 14.84
N MET A 716 22.99 28.15 15.49
CA MET A 716 22.42 26.88 15.01
C MET A 716 20.91 26.81 15.22
N ILE A 717 20.41 27.33 16.35
CA ILE A 717 18.99 27.25 16.74
C ILE A 717 18.22 28.57 16.56
N SER A 718 18.81 29.57 15.91
CA SER A 718 18.18 30.89 15.70
C SER A 718 16.80 30.85 15.04
N PRO A 719 16.45 29.91 14.14
CA PRO A 719 15.07 29.80 13.65
C PRO A 719 14.02 29.53 14.76
N PHE A 720 14.47 29.03 15.91
CA PHE A 720 13.63 28.69 17.06
C PHE A 720 13.74 29.70 18.21
N LEU A 721 14.63 30.70 18.10
CA LEU A 721 14.80 31.75 19.11
C LEU A 721 14.01 33.01 18.73
N PRO A 722 13.54 33.79 19.71
CA PRO A 722 13.00 35.12 19.43
C PRO A 722 13.98 35.99 18.65
N ALA A 723 13.48 36.73 17.66
CA ALA A 723 14.30 37.63 16.86
C ALA A 723 15.01 38.66 17.76
N GLY A 724 16.31 38.86 17.54
CA GLY A 724 17.14 39.79 18.32
C GLY A 724 17.70 39.22 19.62
N LEU A 725 17.34 37.99 20.02
CA LEU A 725 17.98 37.35 21.17
C LEU A 725 19.41 36.93 20.82
N SER A 726 20.38 37.38 21.60
CA SER A 726 21.75 36.91 21.54
C SER A 726 22.27 36.54 22.93
N ALA A 727 23.10 35.50 23.00
CA ALA A 727 23.71 35.05 24.25
C ALA A 727 25.17 34.65 24.00
N GLN A 728 26.01 34.93 24.98
CA GLN A 728 27.44 34.62 24.95
C GLN A 728 27.84 33.88 26.22
N GLY A 729 28.92 33.11 26.10
CA GLY A 729 29.51 32.34 27.20
C GLY A 729 29.80 30.90 26.80
N THR A 730 30.71 30.28 27.54
CA THR A 730 31.06 28.87 27.37
C THR A 730 30.48 28.07 28.52
N ARG A 731 29.83 26.96 28.19
CA ARG A 731 29.04 26.13 29.10
C ARG A 731 29.56 24.70 29.12
N SER A 732 29.40 24.04 30.26
CA SER A 732 29.60 22.60 30.43
C SER A 732 28.46 22.10 31.30
N ASP A 733 27.41 21.59 30.65
CA ASP A 733 26.16 21.23 31.32
C ASP A 733 25.85 19.74 31.06
N THR A 734 25.20 19.10 32.04
CA THR A 734 24.69 17.73 31.91
C THR A 734 23.18 17.78 31.95
N PHE A 735 22.56 17.33 30.87
CA PHE A 735 21.12 17.28 30.69
C PHE A 735 20.63 15.87 30.95
N TRP A 736 19.84 15.70 32.01
CA TRP A 736 19.14 14.48 32.29
C TRP A 736 17.63 14.69 32.18
N PHE A 737 16.95 13.74 31.53
CA PHE A 737 15.50 13.70 31.52
C PHE A 737 14.97 12.26 31.59
N SER A 738 13.75 12.11 32.11
CA SER A 738 13.00 10.86 32.13
C SER A 738 11.50 11.11 32.13
N SER A 739 10.76 10.38 31.29
CA SER A 739 9.30 10.39 31.25
C SER A 739 8.78 8.97 31.16
N THR A 740 7.72 8.65 31.91
CA THR A 740 7.00 7.37 31.82
C THR A 740 5.54 7.66 31.54
N TYR A 741 5.01 7.10 30.46
CA TYR A 741 3.65 7.39 29.98
C TYR A 741 3.00 6.14 29.35
N PRO A 742 1.66 6.03 29.32
CA PRO A 742 0.99 4.89 28.70
C PRO A 742 1.30 4.78 27.20
N LYS A 743 1.55 3.57 26.71
CA LYS A 743 1.87 3.32 25.27
C LYS A 743 0.78 3.86 24.34
N GLN A 744 -0.48 3.82 24.78
CA GLN A 744 -1.64 4.28 24.02
C GLN A 744 -1.81 5.81 24.02
N GLN A 745 -1.06 6.54 24.85
CA GLN A 745 -1.20 8.00 25.01
C GLN A 745 0.17 8.72 24.95
N PRO A 746 0.86 8.69 23.80
CA PRO A 746 2.20 9.28 23.65
C PRO A 746 2.23 10.80 23.90
N ALA A 747 1.10 11.49 23.75
CA ALA A 747 0.96 12.91 24.07
C ALA A 747 1.30 13.23 25.55
N LEU A 748 1.14 12.26 26.45
CA LEU A 748 1.45 12.42 27.88
C LEU A 748 2.95 12.40 28.20
N LEU A 749 3.83 12.23 27.21
CA LEU A 749 5.28 12.33 27.40
C LEU A 749 5.66 13.65 28.07
N LYS A 750 5.13 14.77 27.58
CA LYS A 750 5.43 16.12 28.14
C LYS A 750 4.89 16.25 29.56
N SER A 751 3.67 15.77 29.79
CA SER A 751 2.98 15.85 31.09
C SER A 751 3.64 15.01 32.18
N ASN A 752 4.42 13.99 31.82
CA ASN A 752 5.15 13.13 32.76
C ASN A 752 6.67 13.39 32.78
N LEU A 753 7.14 14.42 32.07
CA LEU A 753 8.55 14.74 31.96
C LEU A 753 9.15 15.10 33.34
N ASN A 754 10.28 14.48 33.66
CA ASN A 754 11.16 14.88 34.74
C ASN A 754 12.48 15.29 34.13
N ALA A 755 13.04 16.43 34.53
CA ALA A 755 14.31 16.89 34.03
C ALA A 755 14.98 17.79 35.07
N LYS A 756 16.31 17.77 35.09
CA LYS A 756 17.11 18.72 35.85
C LYS A 756 18.20 19.23 34.93
N ALA A 757 18.31 20.54 34.83
CA ALA A 757 19.33 21.20 34.04
C ALA A 757 19.73 22.51 34.70
N THR A 758 21.00 22.85 34.60
CA THR A 758 21.49 24.19 34.86
C THR A 758 21.64 24.87 33.51
N PHE A 759 21.13 26.09 33.39
CA PHE A 759 21.31 26.95 32.23
C PHE A 759 21.96 28.24 32.69
N GLY A 760 22.66 28.91 31.79
CA GLY A 760 23.29 30.18 32.09
C GLY A 760 23.95 30.80 30.87
N PHE A 761 24.44 32.01 31.04
CA PHE A 761 25.14 32.82 30.04
C PHE A 761 26.09 33.79 30.74
N ASP A 762 27.19 34.17 30.09
CA ASP A 762 28.08 35.22 30.58
C ASP A 762 27.54 36.62 30.24
N SER A 763 26.83 36.73 29.13
CA SER A 763 26.00 37.88 28.79
C SER A 763 24.86 37.46 27.87
N ALA A 764 23.76 38.19 27.91
CA ALA A 764 22.66 38.04 26.97
C ALA A 764 22.08 39.41 26.62
N GLU A 765 21.62 39.56 25.39
CA GLU A 765 21.02 40.78 24.89
C GLU A 765 19.68 40.45 24.25
N TYR A 766 18.65 41.18 24.65
CA TYR A 766 17.32 41.03 24.07
C TYR A 766 16.49 42.31 24.27
N MET A 767 15.98 42.90 23.18
CA MET A 767 15.09 44.06 23.22
C MET A 767 15.67 45.26 23.99
N GLY A 768 16.96 45.57 23.82
CA GLY A 768 17.68 46.62 24.56
C GLY A 768 18.06 46.27 26.01
N LEU A 769 17.72 45.08 26.50
CA LEU A 769 18.14 44.59 27.81
C LEU A 769 19.47 43.85 27.69
N ASN A 770 20.52 44.40 28.31
CA ASN A 770 21.86 43.82 28.38
C ASN A 770 22.06 43.13 29.73
N LEU A 771 21.83 41.82 29.76
CA LEU A 771 21.97 40.99 30.95
C LEU A 771 23.43 40.59 31.16
N GLY A 772 23.88 40.67 32.41
CA GLY A 772 25.18 40.17 32.85
C GLY A 772 25.19 38.66 33.09
N LYS A 773 26.32 38.18 33.61
CA LYS A 773 26.54 36.76 33.88
C LYS A 773 25.46 36.19 34.81
N THR A 774 24.81 35.12 34.36
CA THR A 774 23.68 34.51 35.04
C THR A 774 23.73 33.01 34.95
N ASP A 775 23.47 32.32 36.07
CA ASP A 775 23.23 30.89 36.16
C ASP A 775 21.90 30.66 36.86
N PHE A 776 21.06 29.77 36.31
CA PHE A 776 19.79 29.40 36.90
C PHE A 776 19.48 27.91 36.69
N ASN A 777 18.79 27.34 37.68
CA ASN A 777 18.42 25.93 37.65
C ASN A 777 16.99 25.78 37.17
N VAL A 778 16.81 24.86 36.22
CA VAL A 778 15.52 24.43 35.71
C VAL A 778 15.24 23.03 36.24
N ASN A 779 14.15 22.89 36.99
CA ASN A 779 13.69 21.59 37.49
C ASN A 779 12.30 21.31 36.94
N ILE A 780 12.12 20.15 36.32
CA ILE A 780 10.83 19.68 35.84
C ILE A 780 10.48 18.41 36.63
N ASN A 781 9.32 18.39 37.26
CA ASN A 781 8.78 17.23 37.98
C ASN A 781 7.38 16.92 37.46
N LYS A 782 7.22 15.78 36.79
CA LYS A 782 5.97 15.35 36.14
C LYS A 782 5.30 16.48 35.36
N GLY A 783 6.04 17.07 34.41
CA GLY A 783 5.54 18.14 33.53
C GLY A 783 5.35 19.52 34.18
N LEU A 784 5.67 19.68 35.48
CA LEU A 784 5.69 20.98 36.15
C LEU A 784 7.13 21.48 36.22
N MET A 785 7.44 22.52 35.46
CA MET A 785 8.73 23.21 35.48
C MET A 785 8.71 24.29 36.55
N SER A 786 9.83 24.46 37.24
CA SER A 786 10.13 25.60 38.10
C SER A 786 11.53 26.13 37.79
N ILE A 787 11.64 27.44 37.68
CA ILE A 787 12.89 28.21 37.67
C ILE A 787 12.96 28.92 39.02
N ALA A 788 13.95 28.54 39.83
CA ALA A 788 14.14 29.15 41.14
C ALA A 788 14.41 30.66 41.00
N PRO A 789 13.95 31.51 41.95
CA PRO A 789 14.22 32.94 41.90
C PRO A 789 15.72 33.23 41.81
N PHE A 790 16.10 34.06 40.83
CA PHE A 790 17.47 34.55 40.66
C PHE A 790 17.49 36.06 40.40
N THR A 791 18.65 36.66 40.62
CA THR A 791 18.92 38.07 40.34
C THR A 791 20.15 38.19 39.45
N THR A 792 20.10 39.06 38.45
CA THR A 792 21.25 39.40 37.59
C THR A 792 21.34 40.90 37.34
N THR A 793 22.48 41.38 36.83
CA THR A 793 22.64 42.77 36.41
C THR A 793 22.01 42.98 35.05
N VAL A 794 21.30 44.09 34.85
CA VAL A 794 20.78 44.51 33.54
C VAL A 794 20.87 46.02 33.42
N ASN A 795 21.46 46.55 32.35
CA ASN A 795 21.58 47.99 32.08
C ASN A 795 21.91 48.83 33.35
N GLN A 796 22.97 48.46 34.09
CA GLN A 796 23.41 49.08 35.36
C GLN A 796 22.46 48.92 36.58
N GLY A 797 21.27 48.34 36.40
CA GLY A 797 20.33 47.97 37.46
C GLY A 797 20.31 46.45 37.71
N LYS A 798 19.19 45.95 38.24
CA LYS A 798 18.99 44.52 38.54
C LYS A 798 17.72 43.98 37.88
N LEU A 799 17.80 42.73 37.42
CA LEU A 799 16.67 41.93 36.99
C LEU A 799 16.44 40.81 38.02
N ASN A 800 15.24 40.72 38.58
CA ASN A 800 14.82 39.59 39.41
C ASN A 800 13.80 38.76 38.64
N TYR A 801 13.99 37.44 38.58
CA TYR A 801 13.09 36.59 37.82
C TYR A 801 12.90 35.23 38.48
N ALA A 802 11.68 34.70 38.39
CA ALA A 802 11.30 33.34 38.71
C ALA A 802 10.10 32.95 37.84
N ALA A 803 10.01 31.70 37.43
CA ALA A 803 8.91 31.23 36.59
C ALA A 803 8.58 29.77 36.86
N ASP A 804 7.29 29.44 36.82
CA ASP A 804 6.79 28.08 36.75
C ASP A 804 6.18 27.85 35.36
N ALA A 805 6.31 26.64 34.81
CA ALA A 805 5.57 26.28 33.59
C ALA A 805 4.82 24.96 33.77
N ASN A 806 3.62 24.88 33.21
CA ASN A 806 2.79 23.69 33.27
C ASN A 806 2.65 23.05 31.87
N PHE A 807 3.42 22.00 31.62
CA PHE A 807 3.39 21.20 30.38
C PHE A 807 2.27 20.14 30.35
N ARG A 808 1.35 20.17 31.33
CA ARG A 808 0.17 19.30 31.35
C ARG A 808 -1.03 19.91 30.63
N GLY A 809 -1.06 21.23 30.46
CA GLY A 809 -2.12 21.94 29.76
C GLY A 809 -1.86 22.08 28.26
N THR A 810 -2.86 22.52 27.51
CA THR A 810 -2.72 22.96 26.11
C THR A 810 -3.46 24.29 25.97
N PRO A 811 -2.75 25.42 25.72
CA PRO A 811 -1.29 25.54 25.60
C PRO A 811 -0.56 25.30 26.94
N SER A 812 0.75 25.05 26.85
CA SER A 812 1.63 25.04 28.01
C SER A 812 1.82 26.49 28.48
N MET A 813 1.44 26.80 29.71
CA MET A 813 1.54 28.16 30.24
C MET A 813 2.77 28.30 31.13
N MET A 814 3.60 29.30 30.86
CA MET A 814 4.60 29.82 31.80
C MET A 814 3.99 30.95 32.62
N ARG A 815 4.26 30.97 33.92
CA ARG A 815 3.68 31.89 34.89
C ARG A 815 4.72 32.35 35.89
N MET A 816 4.57 33.57 36.37
CA MET A 816 5.34 34.04 37.51
C MET A 816 4.73 33.49 38.82
N PRO A 817 5.54 32.89 39.72
CA PRO A 817 5.03 32.16 40.89
C PRO A 817 4.49 33.08 42.00
N LYS A 818 5.04 34.29 42.13
CA LYS A 818 4.66 35.29 43.13
C LYS A 818 4.95 36.70 42.63
N PRO A 819 4.26 37.73 43.15
CA PRO A 819 4.61 39.12 42.88
C PRO A 819 6.08 39.41 43.14
N MET A 820 6.74 40.16 42.24
CA MET A 820 8.13 40.55 42.40
C MET A 820 8.47 41.82 41.60
N LYS A 821 9.49 42.54 42.07
CA LYS A 821 10.13 43.63 41.34
C LYS A 821 11.03 43.04 40.25
N ILE A 822 10.52 42.94 39.02
CA ILE A 822 11.25 42.31 37.91
C ILE A 822 12.42 43.18 37.46
N LEU A 823 12.21 44.50 37.29
CA LEU A 823 13.27 45.44 36.92
C LEU A 823 13.46 46.44 38.06
N ASP A 824 14.68 46.53 38.57
CA ASP A 824 15.07 47.45 39.63
C ASP A 824 16.15 48.41 39.15
N SER A 825 15.74 49.66 39.00
CA SER A 825 16.62 50.78 38.66
C SER A 825 17.46 50.56 37.40
N ILE A 826 16.83 50.06 36.33
CA ILE A 826 17.53 49.77 35.07
C ILE A 826 17.62 51.03 34.21
N GLN A 827 18.76 51.28 33.58
CA GLN A 827 18.88 52.39 32.65
C GLN A 827 18.17 52.07 31.34
N ILE A 828 17.35 53.02 30.89
CA ILE A 828 16.70 52.95 29.58
C ILE A 828 17.49 53.74 28.55
N ASP A 829 17.51 53.21 27.35
CA ASP A 829 18.11 53.82 26.18
C ASP A 829 17.12 53.81 25.01
N ARG A 830 17.62 54.16 23.82
CA ARG A 830 16.81 54.18 22.62
C ARG A 830 16.22 52.80 22.28
N GLU A 831 17.01 51.74 22.36
CA GLU A 831 16.57 50.41 21.95
C GLU A 831 15.49 49.84 22.89
N THR A 832 15.71 49.98 24.20
CA THR A 832 14.73 49.62 25.24
C THR A 832 13.42 50.40 25.03
N THR A 833 13.53 51.67 24.64
CA THR A 833 12.37 52.54 24.41
C THR A 833 11.59 52.15 23.16
N ASP A 834 12.28 51.99 22.03
CA ASP A 834 11.67 51.68 20.74
C ASP A 834 11.04 50.28 20.71
N THR A 835 11.62 49.33 21.44
CA THR A 835 11.23 47.91 21.41
C THR A 835 10.28 47.52 22.55
N LEU A 836 10.41 48.11 23.74
CA LEU A 836 9.58 47.78 24.91
C LEU A 836 8.62 48.93 25.28
N LEU A 837 9.15 50.11 25.60
CA LEU A 837 8.33 51.18 26.22
C LEU A 837 7.31 51.79 25.24
N LYS A 838 7.61 51.81 23.95
CA LYS A 838 6.67 52.25 22.91
C LYS A 838 5.33 51.50 22.97
N HIS A 839 5.35 50.21 23.32
CA HIS A 839 4.14 49.41 23.48
C HIS A 839 3.38 49.68 24.78
N VAL A 840 3.99 50.42 25.72
CA VAL A 840 3.37 50.83 26.99
C VAL A 840 2.73 52.21 26.87
N ASN A 841 3.37 53.17 26.22
CA ASN A 841 2.80 54.51 26.05
C ASN A 841 3.25 55.15 24.71
N PRO A 842 2.33 55.78 23.95
CA PRO A 842 2.65 56.43 22.68
C PRO A 842 3.69 57.56 22.78
N LEU A 843 3.93 58.15 23.96
CA LEU A 843 4.95 59.20 24.14
C LEU A 843 6.35 58.75 23.70
N PHE A 844 6.64 57.45 23.84
CA PHE A 844 7.92 56.82 23.50
C PHE A 844 8.13 56.59 22.01
N ALA A 845 7.13 56.85 21.16
CA ALA A 845 7.23 56.60 19.72
C ALA A 845 8.28 57.49 19.04
N ASN A 846 9.27 56.85 18.38
CA ASN A 846 10.36 57.50 17.66
C ASN A 846 11.17 58.49 18.53
N ALA A 847 11.31 58.17 19.82
CA ALA A 847 12.08 58.97 20.75
C ALA A 847 13.58 58.93 20.41
N LEU A 848 14.24 60.08 20.54
CA LEU A 848 15.68 60.27 20.37
C LEU A 848 16.29 60.73 21.71
N ASN A 849 17.59 60.50 21.90
CA ASN A 849 18.34 60.94 23.09
C ASN A 849 17.67 60.50 24.41
N VAL A 850 17.26 59.24 24.50
CA VAL A 850 16.54 58.72 25.66
C VAL A 850 17.52 58.38 26.79
N SER A 851 17.20 58.82 28.00
CA SER A 851 17.83 58.38 29.25
C SER A 851 16.80 58.32 30.37
N GLY A 852 17.06 57.54 31.41
CA GLY A 852 16.22 57.48 32.61
C GLY A 852 16.41 56.17 33.35
N THR A 853 15.73 56.02 34.47
CA THR A 853 15.79 54.81 35.30
C THR A 853 14.42 54.17 35.46
N LEU A 854 14.24 53.00 34.86
CA LEU A 854 13.00 52.22 34.85
C LEU A 854 12.94 51.25 36.03
N ASN A 855 11.78 51.22 36.68
CA ASN A 855 11.37 50.21 37.65
C ASN A 855 10.11 49.51 37.14
N PHE A 856 10.07 48.19 37.30
CA PHE A 856 8.92 47.38 36.92
C PHE A 856 8.63 46.33 37.98
N ASP A 857 7.48 46.49 38.64
CA ASP A 857 6.92 45.53 39.59
C ASP A 857 5.83 44.73 38.89
N CYS A 858 5.86 43.41 39.00
CA CYS A 858 4.85 42.55 38.39
C CYS A 858 4.07 41.83 39.47
N GLU A 859 2.74 41.92 39.41
CA GLU A 859 1.80 41.20 40.27
C GLU A 859 1.50 39.81 39.70
N LYS A 860 1.31 39.75 38.38
CA LYS A 860 0.93 38.53 37.65
C LYS A 860 1.52 38.58 36.25
N MET A 861 2.11 37.48 35.81
CA MET A 861 2.55 37.27 34.43
C MET A 861 2.23 35.85 34.02
N ALA A 862 1.64 35.68 32.83
CA ALA A 862 1.34 34.40 32.22
C ALA A 862 1.48 34.51 30.71
N PHE A 863 2.21 33.59 30.09
CA PHE A 863 2.34 33.52 28.64
C PHE A 863 2.34 32.08 28.15
N PRO A 864 1.70 31.79 27.00
CA PRO A 864 1.77 30.49 26.36
C PRO A 864 3.17 30.26 25.77
N LEU A 865 3.63 29.01 25.79
CA LEU A 865 4.92 28.61 25.21
C LEU A 865 4.80 28.21 23.73
N GLU A 866 3.58 27.97 23.27
CA GLU A 866 3.23 27.68 21.88
C GLU A 866 2.71 28.93 21.15
N SER A 867 2.93 29.00 19.84
CA SER A 867 2.41 30.08 18.99
C SER A 867 0.89 29.94 18.76
N GLY A 868 0.23 31.04 18.37
CA GLY A 868 -1.22 31.07 18.07
C GLY A 868 -2.13 31.43 19.25
N TYR A 869 -1.56 31.63 20.44
CA TYR A 869 -2.30 31.89 21.69
C TYR A 869 -2.08 33.33 22.22
N GLN A 870 -1.90 34.32 21.35
CA GLN A 870 -1.53 35.69 21.81
C GLN A 870 -2.55 36.33 22.76
N ASN A 871 -3.82 35.93 22.68
CA ASN A 871 -4.87 36.42 23.56
C ASN A 871 -4.79 35.83 24.98
N ASP A 872 -4.08 34.71 25.17
CA ASP A 872 -3.89 34.06 26.48
C ASP A 872 -2.73 34.68 27.27
N ILE A 873 -2.03 35.68 26.70
CA ILE A 873 -1.05 36.48 27.42
C ILE A 873 -1.77 37.33 28.46
N GLY A 874 -1.35 37.20 29.72
CA GLY A 874 -1.87 37.97 30.84
C GLY A 874 -0.75 38.60 31.64
N MET A 875 -0.78 39.92 31.83
CA MET A 875 0.18 40.62 32.69
C MET A 875 -0.50 41.71 33.51
N ILE A 876 -0.13 41.80 34.77
CA ILE A 876 -0.49 42.90 35.66
C ILE A 876 0.80 43.40 36.28
N GLY A 877 1.10 44.68 36.09
CA GLY A 877 2.30 45.26 36.65
C GLY A 877 2.21 46.76 36.84
N THR A 878 3.17 47.28 37.58
CA THR A 878 3.34 48.70 37.89
C THR A 878 4.68 49.15 37.33
N LEU A 879 4.64 50.19 36.51
CA LEU A 879 5.82 50.78 35.87
C LEU A 879 6.06 52.18 36.41
N ALA A 880 7.31 52.51 36.71
CA ALA A 880 7.75 53.85 37.10
C ALA A 880 9.07 54.19 36.41
N ILE A 881 9.26 55.45 36.02
CA ILE A 881 10.50 55.92 35.40
C ILE A 881 10.91 57.23 36.05
N ASN A 882 12.13 57.26 36.59
CA ASN A 882 12.72 58.44 37.21
C ASN A 882 13.76 59.07 36.28
N ASP A 883 13.98 60.38 36.46
CA ASP A 883 15.02 61.16 35.78
C ASP A 883 15.03 60.99 34.25
N MET A 884 13.85 60.85 33.66
CA MET A 884 13.72 60.56 32.24
C MET A 884 13.97 61.80 31.40
N ARG A 885 14.75 61.66 30.34
CA ARG A 885 14.90 62.66 29.29
C ARG A 885 14.55 62.03 27.96
N LEU A 886 13.80 62.76 27.15
CA LEU A 886 13.28 62.28 25.89
C LEU A 886 13.29 63.43 24.89
N GLY A 887 14.01 63.27 23.79
CA GLY A 887 14.05 64.21 22.67
C GLY A 887 13.34 63.65 21.43
N GLY A 888 13.03 64.49 20.45
CA GLY A 888 12.63 64.06 19.11
C GLY A 888 11.25 63.38 18.95
N SER A 889 10.51 63.11 20.03
CA SER A 889 9.13 62.59 19.94
C SER A 889 8.16 63.67 19.46
N SER A 890 7.41 63.38 18.39
CA SER A 890 6.39 64.29 17.83
C SER A 890 5.30 64.62 18.85
N LEU A 891 4.81 63.60 19.56
CA LEU A 891 3.79 63.77 20.59
C LEU A 891 4.33 64.59 21.76
N LEU A 892 5.57 64.34 22.21
CA LEU A 892 6.20 65.16 23.26
C LEU A 892 6.36 66.61 22.80
N GLY A 893 6.77 66.85 21.55
CA GLY A 893 6.89 68.20 20.99
C GLY A 893 5.55 68.95 20.99
N GLN A 894 4.46 68.29 20.60
CA GLN A 894 3.11 68.84 20.69
C GLN A 894 2.72 69.13 22.14
N LEU A 895 3.04 68.23 23.07
CA LEU A 895 2.76 68.43 24.49
C LEU A 895 3.57 69.57 25.09
N ILE A 896 4.86 69.73 24.76
CA ILE A 896 5.69 70.85 25.22
C ILE A 896 5.11 72.18 24.73
N GLN A 897 4.72 72.26 23.45
CA GLN A 897 4.06 73.45 22.89
C GLN A 897 2.74 73.74 23.62
N LEU A 898 1.97 72.68 23.86
CA LEU A 898 0.69 72.81 24.53
C LEU A 898 0.85 73.19 25.98
N THR A 899 1.78 72.61 26.75
CA THR A 899 1.98 72.84 28.20
C THR A 899 2.88 74.03 28.51
N GLY A 900 3.60 74.58 27.54
CA GLY A 900 4.65 75.58 27.76
C GLY A 900 5.80 75.07 28.63
N SER A 901 6.10 73.76 28.58
CA SER A 901 7.24 73.16 29.28
C SER A 901 8.57 73.57 28.62
N SER A 902 9.70 73.27 29.26
CA SER A 902 11.02 73.47 28.65
C SER A 902 11.18 72.60 27.39
N SER A 903 12.09 72.96 26.48
CA SER A 903 12.34 72.21 25.24
C SER A 903 12.98 70.83 25.47
N ASN A 904 13.48 70.57 26.67
CA ASN A 904 14.07 69.30 27.08
C ASN A 904 13.72 69.04 28.57
N PRO A 905 12.45 68.73 28.86
CA PRO A 905 11.97 68.64 30.23
C PRO A 905 12.54 67.41 30.94
N LEU A 906 12.73 67.51 32.25
CA LEU A 906 12.94 66.34 33.09
C LEU A 906 11.58 65.66 33.29
N ILE A 907 11.46 64.40 32.90
CA ILE A 907 10.20 63.66 32.95
C ILE A 907 10.27 62.63 34.07
N THR A 908 9.23 62.56 34.90
CA THR A 908 9.05 61.46 35.88
C THR A 908 7.72 60.78 35.64
N VAL A 909 7.74 59.48 35.35
CA VAL A 909 6.54 58.64 35.26
C VAL A 909 6.26 58.08 36.64
N GLN A 910 5.16 58.52 37.25
CA GLN A 910 4.73 58.02 38.55
C GLN A 910 4.34 56.55 38.46
N PRO A 911 4.46 55.76 39.55
CA PRO A 911 4.08 54.35 39.57
C PRO A 911 2.67 54.14 39.00
N THR A 912 2.62 53.50 37.84
CA THR A 912 1.39 53.32 37.06
C THR A 912 1.10 51.84 36.89
N ARG A 913 -0.03 51.41 37.44
CA ARG A 913 -0.54 50.05 37.27
C ARG A 913 -1.20 49.89 35.89
N PHE A 914 -0.82 48.84 35.17
CA PHE A 914 -1.41 48.46 33.90
C PHE A 914 -1.83 46.98 33.89
N VAL A 915 -2.76 46.66 32.98
CA VAL A 915 -3.26 45.30 32.74
C VAL A 915 -3.17 45.00 31.25
N LEU A 916 -2.48 43.91 30.90
CA LEU A 916 -2.50 43.29 29.58
C LEU A 916 -3.35 42.02 29.65
N GLU A 917 -4.45 42.00 28.91
CA GLU A 917 -5.36 40.87 28.80
C GLU A 917 -6.02 40.87 27.41
N ASN A 918 -6.27 39.70 26.83
CA ASN A 918 -6.86 39.55 25.49
C ASN A 918 -6.13 40.37 24.42
N GLY A 919 -4.80 40.44 24.49
CA GLY A 919 -3.97 41.20 23.55
C GLY A 919 -4.06 42.72 23.66
N ILE A 920 -4.65 43.26 24.73
CA ILE A 920 -4.85 44.70 24.95
C ILE A 920 -4.19 45.12 26.26
N LEU A 921 -3.22 46.03 26.19
CA LEU A 921 -2.64 46.73 27.34
C LEU A 921 -3.49 47.94 27.70
N SER A 922 -3.81 48.12 28.98
CA SER A 922 -4.67 49.20 29.46
C SER A 922 -4.25 49.74 30.81
N TYR A 923 -4.49 51.03 31.03
CA TYR A 923 -4.31 51.71 32.32
C TYR A 923 -5.24 52.92 32.43
N ASP A 924 -5.69 53.19 33.64
CA ASP A 924 -6.67 54.25 33.92
C ASP A 924 -6.01 55.61 34.11
N ASP A 925 -4.81 55.64 34.69
CA ASP A 925 -4.11 56.88 35.01
C ASP A 925 -2.60 56.70 35.06
N MET A 926 -1.91 57.17 34.01
CA MET A 926 -0.45 57.24 33.94
C MET A 926 -0.01 58.69 34.07
N GLN A 927 0.31 59.12 35.29
CA GLN A 927 0.82 60.46 35.53
C GLN A 927 2.31 60.56 35.11
N MET A 928 2.60 61.54 34.25
CA MET A 928 3.95 61.95 33.91
C MET A 928 4.13 63.42 34.28
N ASN A 929 5.15 63.73 35.08
CA ASN A 929 5.51 65.10 35.41
C ASN A 929 6.56 65.58 34.42
N LEU A 930 6.25 66.60 33.62
CA LEU A 930 7.19 67.30 32.74
C LEU A 930 7.66 68.56 33.49
N ASP A 931 8.87 68.51 34.04
CA ASP A 931 9.35 69.47 35.03
C ASP A 931 8.36 69.53 36.22
N ASP A 932 7.64 70.63 36.41
CA ASP A 932 6.64 70.84 37.46
C ASP A 932 5.18 70.58 37.01
N LYS A 933 4.96 70.16 35.75
CA LYS A 933 3.62 70.04 35.14
C LYS A 933 3.19 68.58 35.03
N ALA A 934 2.08 68.23 35.70
CA ALA A 934 1.51 66.89 35.61
C ALA A 934 0.63 66.73 34.35
N ILE A 935 0.95 65.76 33.50
CA ILE A 935 0.08 65.23 32.44
C ILE A 935 -0.31 63.80 32.77
N ASN A 936 -1.50 63.37 32.33
CA ASN A 936 -1.98 62.02 32.63
C ASN A 936 -2.44 61.33 31.35
N PHE A 937 -1.93 60.12 31.09
CA PHE A 937 -2.40 59.28 29.99
C PHE A 937 -3.34 58.19 30.49
N SER A 938 -4.36 57.88 29.71
CA SER A 938 -5.32 56.80 29.99
C SER A 938 -5.78 56.16 28.69
N GLY A 939 -6.08 54.86 28.71
CA GLY A 939 -6.67 54.18 27.56
C GLY A 939 -6.15 52.77 27.32
N ARG A 940 -6.15 52.37 26.04
CA ARG A 940 -5.87 51.01 25.57
C ARG A 940 -4.94 51.00 24.37
N ILE A 941 -4.02 50.03 24.36
CA ILE A 941 -3.06 49.77 23.28
C ILE A 941 -3.12 48.29 22.94
N GLY A 942 -3.41 47.94 21.69
CA GLY A 942 -3.37 46.57 21.20
C GLY A 942 -1.94 46.12 20.85
N LEU A 943 -1.66 44.81 20.99
CA LEU A 943 -0.39 44.23 20.51
C LEU A 943 -0.23 44.36 18.98
N ASP A 944 -1.32 44.58 18.26
CA ASP A 944 -1.39 44.93 16.84
C ASP A 944 -1.05 46.40 16.54
N LYS A 945 -0.65 47.18 17.56
CA LYS A 945 -0.30 48.60 17.52
C LYS A 945 -1.47 49.56 17.31
N THR A 946 -2.71 49.06 17.35
CA THR A 946 -3.90 49.92 17.45
C THR A 946 -3.94 50.60 18.81
N MET A 947 -4.49 51.81 18.89
CA MET A 947 -4.59 52.52 20.17
C MET A 947 -5.86 53.35 20.27
N LYS A 948 -6.37 53.46 21.49
CA LYS A 948 -7.40 54.41 21.90
C LYS A 948 -6.97 55.04 23.22
N MET A 949 -6.27 56.16 23.11
CA MET A 949 -5.59 56.83 24.22
C MET A 949 -6.10 58.26 24.38
N THR A 950 -6.08 58.75 25.62
CA THR A 950 -6.41 60.14 25.98
C THR A 950 -5.30 60.71 26.84
N VAL A 951 -4.87 61.94 26.53
CA VAL A 951 -3.94 62.71 27.36
C VAL A 951 -4.67 63.84 28.08
N THR A 952 -4.41 64.01 29.37
CA THR A 952 -4.99 65.05 30.22
C THR A 952 -3.91 66.08 30.54
N LEU A 953 -4.15 67.33 30.18
CA LEU A 953 -3.22 68.45 30.35
C LEU A 953 -3.20 68.98 31.80
N PRO A 954 -2.16 69.73 32.23
CA PRO A 954 -2.02 70.21 33.60
C PRO A 954 -3.02 71.32 33.98
N TRP A 955 -3.69 71.95 33.01
CA TRP A 955 -4.55 73.10 33.26
C TRP A 955 -6.03 72.75 33.20
N GLU A 956 -6.80 73.57 33.91
CA GLU A 956 -8.23 73.42 34.05
C GLU A 956 -9.00 74.42 33.20
N ARG A 957 -10.13 73.98 32.67
CA ARG A 957 -11.15 74.81 32.06
C ARG A 957 -12.49 74.38 32.64
N ASN A 958 -13.25 75.32 33.20
CA ASN A 958 -14.50 75.03 33.94
C ASN A 958 -14.31 74.06 35.13
N ASN A 959 -13.25 74.25 35.93
CA ASN A 959 -12.88 73.38 37.08
C ASN A 959 -12.65 71.89 36.70
N GLN A 960 -12.30 71.61 35.44
CA GLN A 960 -11.93 70.26 34.99
C GLN A 960 -10.66 70.33 34.12
N ARG A 961 -9.75 69.38 34.31
CA ARG A 961 -8.55 69.28 33.48
C ARG A 961 -8.91 68.91 32.04
N VAL A 962 -8.25 69.55 31.08
CA VAL A 962 -8.53 69.37 29.65
C VAL A 962 -8.06 67.98 29.19
N LYS A 963 -8.96 67.21 28.57
CA LYS A 963 -8.70 65.88 28.00
C LYS A 963 -8.64 65.94 26.47
N LEU A 964 -7.61 65.35 25.88
CA LEU A 964 -7.39 65.32 24.44
C LEU A 964 -7.25 63.86 23.96
N PRO A 965 -8.12 63.38 23.05
CA PRO A 965 -7.93 62.06 22.45
C PRO A 965 -6.70 62.05 21.53
N LEU A 966 -6.04 60.89 21.44
CA LEU A 966 -4.97 60.63 20.49
C LEU A 966 -5.52 59.85 19.30
N LYS A 967 -5.05 60.19 18.10
CA LYS A 967 -5.32 59.49 16.83
C LYS A 967 -4.05 58.87 16.26
N GLY A 968 -4.22 58.00 15.27
CA GLY A 968 -3.13 57.28 14.62
C GLY A 968 -2.84 55.93 15.28
N THR A 969 -1.62 55.44 15.12
CA THR A 969 -1.14 54.20 15.73
C THR A 969 -0.08 54.51 16.77
N VAL A 970 0.30 53.49 17.56
CA VAL A 970 1.43 53.61 18.51
C VAL A 970 2.73 54.07 17.83
N ASP A 971 2.95 53.76 16.55
CA ASP A 971 4.16 54.16 15.82
C ASP A 971 4.13 55.64 15.38
N LYS A 972 2.94 56.23 15.22
CA LYS A 972 2.73 57.62 14.78
C LYS A 972 1.55 58.26 15.53
N PRO A 973 1.70 58.51 16.84
CA PRO A 973 0.64 59.09 17.64
C PRO A 973 0.56 60.59 17.45
N GLU A 974 -0.66 61.12 17.32
CA GLU A 974 -0.93 62.55 17.20
C GLU A 974 -2.09 62.96 18.08
N ILE A 975 -2.08 64.21 18.55
CA ILE A 975 -3.24 64.79 19.25
C ILE A 975 -4.35 65.05 18.25
N ASP A 976 -5.56 64.56 18.54
CA ASP A 976 -6.73 64.80 17.70
C ASP A 976 -7.41 66.13 18.07
N MET A 977 -6.83 67.22 17.53
CA MET A 977 -7.41 68.57 17.67
C MET A 977 -8.78 68.70 16.99
N GLY A 978 -9.07 67.86 15.98
CA GLY A 978 -10.36 67.87 15.28
C GLY A 978 -11.48 67.36 16.17
N ALA A 979 -11.23 66.24 16.87
CA ALA A 979 -12.17 65.71 17.86
C ALA A 979 -12.43 66.68 19.03
N LEU A 980 -11.40 67.44 19.47
CA LEU A 980 -11.57 68.48 20.48
C LEU A 980 -12.53 69.59 20.01
N LEU A 981 -12.34 70.09 18.78
CA LEU A 981 -13.21 71.13 18.21
C LEU A 981 -14.63 70.62 18.00
N GLN A 982 -14.79 69.35 17.62
CA GLN A 982 -16.10 68.72 17.43
C GLN A 982 -16.85 68.52 18.76
N ASP A 983 -16.16 68.06 19.81
CA ASP A 983 -16.72 67.93 21.16
C ASP A 983 -17.07 69.31 21.75
N GLN A 984 -16.23 70.32 21.50
CA GLN A 984 -16.52 71.71 21.86
C GLN A 984 -17.71 72.27 21.10
N PHE A 985 -17.81 72.04 19.79
CA PHE A 985 -18.94 72.51 18.98
C PHE A 985 -20.25 71.83 19.43
N GLN A 986 -20.22 70.53 19.77
CA GLN A 986 -21.37 69.84 20.34
C GLN A 986 -21.77 70.35 21.73
N GLN A 987 -20.81 70.60 22.63
CA GLN A 987 -21.09 71.16 23.95
C GLN A 987 -21.60 72.61 23.88
N GLU A 988 -21.08 73.42 22.95
CA GLU A 988 -21.54 74.80 22.72
C GLU A 988 -22.93 74.82 22.07
N ILE A 989 -23.21 73.93 21.12
CA ILE A 989 -24.55 73.70 20.56
C ILE A 989 -25.51 73.23 21.65
N GLN A 990 -25.13 72.27 22.52
CA GLN A 990 -25.97 71.84 23.65
C GLN A 990 -26.23 72.99 24.62
N LYS A 991 -25.22 73.78 24.98
CA LYS A 991 -25.39 74.97 25.83
C LYS A 991 -26.27 76.02 25.18
N GLN A 992 -26.14 76.27 23.88
CA GLN A 992 -26.99 77.21 23.16
C GLN A 992 -28.41 76.68 22.95
N LEU A 993 -28.61 75.36 22.78
CA LEU A 993 -29.92 74.71 22.80
C LEU A 993 -30.57 74.79 24.17
N GLU A 994 -29.84 74.53 25.26
CA GLU A 994 -30.34 74.71 26.63
C GLU A 994 -30.69 76.18 26.94
N LYS A 995 -29.89 77.12 26.44
CA LYS A 995 -30.11 78.56 26.62
C LYS A 995 -31.28 79.05 25.75
N GLY A 996 -31.38 78.60 24.49
CA GLY A 996 -32.49 78.88 23.59
C GLY A 996 -33.80 78.24 24.03
N LEU A 997 -33.78 77.02 24.58
CA LEU A 997 -34.95 76.40 25.22
C LEU A 997 -35.37 77.20 26.46
N LYS A 998 -34.42 77.67 27.29
CA LYS A 998 -34.74 78.54 28.45
C LYS A 998 -35.30 79.91 28.06
N ASP A 999 -34.92 80.46 26.90
CA ASP A 999 -35.45 81.73 26.40
C ASP A 999 -36.79 81.57 25.67
N ILE A 1000 -37.13 80.36 25.16
CA ILE A 1000 -38.45 80.04 24.58
C ILE A 1000 -39.51 79.74 25.67
N PHE A 1001 -39.09 79.26 26.85
CA PHE A 1001 -39.97 79.00 28.00
C PHE A 1001 -40.01 80.14 29.02
N LYS A 1002 -39.69 81.37 28.61
CA LYS A 1002 -39.77 82.59 29.43
C LYS A 1002 -40.84 83.56 28.95
#